data_AF-A0A812PC25-F1
#
_entry.id   AF-A0A812PC25-F1
#
_cell.length_a   1.000
_cell.length_b   1.000
_cell.length_c   1.000
_cell.angle_alpha   90.00
_cell.angle_beta   90.00
_cell.angle_gamma   90.00
#
_symmetry.space_group_name_H-M   'P 1'
#
loop_
_entity.id
_entity.type
_entity.pdbx_description
1 polymer ?
#
loop_
_entity_poly.entity_id
_entity_poly.type
_entity_poly.pdbx_seq_one_letter_code
_entity_poly.pdbx_strand_id
1 'polypeptide(L)'
;MRLQDNASDGNCLFQAVADVLQDQGRTKRTASEMRTLAVTHLRRHQRSFQGFWRGDAPDANGSCIASQGFGEYLTRLAQPGAWGGSLELSALANTLDQPIFICRPDDDGLRVFNPAGKGRAICLWFEKRHYQAVVGGPVPKQDIADAKPAVIGLAADRGGGPSSCAASSLGGRTGGGAASKLGGMTPGSCAGLSKLGGQTASKAPSTLGGRSAAGPSVGHGRGPDFGDFTGETVEAVEPPPVPAMQRPARASSVKWRKQSPFVFGDKVFFKCEFCPFQIECSTRSIASGVRNRHCTNHHGGRGLPGALRVDTSSFCKIKAGTATDWMCPCCRYGLPEGAKAALSKSAFQAGVKRHRQAAHPGVPIKEWKSRNIAVNVGKPAKRRLANQRLRVTILSKGPPKVPVGAFDVFRWPQIHPRRWQLQGRKCKRLVLRLTHAFRCKGCLCSFGTALSANRHNCRGADERVRVTTKRHLRRLKIEERRSAKLSHGFTSAEHAKLFSIAREFISGGGAAKLPAIINLFCEMGAHVMVPDPARATAVAFEFTCQGAPSKVLFVSLYGHAWDKQLATDHAFAVASACTACATNWLALGDFNVEEEEMATRLVGAQHRSLDEPFLCEGPLPPTSAGGRRIDFGWGSWSMPAIELPSAPGVADHTAVMYGFDLGLHSGCLGPPRVRCGDLLEAEVSKEAWCAVWEEH
;
A
#
# COMPACT_ATOMS: atom_id res chain seq x y z
N MET A 1 -0.52 -39.69 0.18
CA MET A 1 -0.47 -38.51 1.09
C MET A 1 0.40 -38.85 2.28
N ARG A 2 1.05 -37.85 2.89
CA ARG A 2 1.85 -38.02 4.11
C ARG A 2 1.61 -36.84 5.06
N LEU A 3 1.81 -37.06 6.36
CA LEU A 3 1.85 -35.98 7.33
C LEU A 3 3.19 -35.28 7.25
N GLN A 4 3.17 -33.95 7.41
CA GLN A 4 4.37 -33.13 7.54
C GLN A 4 4.41 -32.53 8.95
N ASP A 5 5.50 -32.82 9.64
CA ASP A 5 5.72 -32.40 11.02
C ASP A 5 6.06 -30.92 11.14
N ASN A 6 5.64 -30.34 12.25
CA ASN A 6 5.85 -28.94 12.61
C ASN A 6 5.99 -28.78 14.14
N ALA A 7 6.54 -27.63 14.54
CA ALA A 7 6.79 -27.35 15.96
C ALA A 7 5.50 -27.12 16.75
N SER A 8 5.52 -27.53 18.02
CA SER A 8 4.44 -27.32 18.99
C SER A 8 4.61 -26.01 19.78
N ASP A 9 4.69 -24.89 19.08
CA ASP A 9 4.95 -23.56 19.66
C ASP A 9 3.70 -22.65 19.65
N GLY A 10 2.51 -23.23 19.46
CA GLY A 10 1.26 -22.49 19.28
C GLY A 10 1.05 -21.90 17.87
N ASN A 11 1.99 -22.09 16.94
CA ASN A 11 1.84 -21.69 15.54
C ASN A 11 1.42 -22.84 14.60
N CYS A 12 1.22 -24.05 15.12
CA CYS A 12 1.04 -25.27 14.33
C CYS A 12 -0.07 -25.16 13.26
N LEU A 13 -1.22 -24.56 13.58
CA LEU A 13 -2.30 -24.33 12.60
C LEU A 13 -1.83 -23.53 11.40
N PHE A 14 -1.19 -22.38 11.65
CA PHE A 14 -0.75 -21.46 10.61
C PHE A 14 0.41 -22.05 9.80
N GLN A 15 1.29 -22.79 10.46
CA GLN A 15 2.39 -23.51 9.83
C GLN A 15 1.87 -24.62 8.91
N ALA A 16 0.93 -25.43 9.39
CA ALA A 16 0.34 -26.52 8.62
C ALA A 16 -0.39 -26.00 7.35
N VAL A 17 -1.14 -24.90 7.46
CA VAL A 17 -1.74 -24.27 6.27
C VAL A 17 -0.66 -23.76 5.30
N ALA A 18 0.41 -23.14 5.80
CA ALA A 18 1.51 -22.67 4.96
C ALA A 18 2.21 -23.82 4.22
N ASP A 19 2.44 -24.94 4.90
CA ASP A 19 3.10 -26.12 4.36
C ASP A 19 2.26 -26.77 3.25
N VAL A 20 0.94 -26.90 3.43
CA VAL A 20 0.05 -27.38 2.35
C VAL A 20 0.06 -26.43 1.16
N LEU A 21 0.04 -25.11 1.38
CA LEU A 21 0.12 -24.16 0.27
C LEU A 21 1.46 -24.27 -0.48
N GLN A 22 2.56 -24.54 0.23
CA GLN A 22 3.86 -24.80 -0.38
C GLN A 22 3.86 -26.09 -1.21
N ASP A 23 3.28 -27.19 -0.70
CA ASP A 23 3.09 -28.45 -1.44
C ASP A 23 2.23 -28.27 -2.71
N GLN A 24 1.25 -27.36 -2.66
CA GLN A 24 0.47 -26.96 -3.82
C GLN A 24 1.25 -26.11 -4.85
N GLY A 25 2.55 -25.87 -4.64
CA GLY A 25 3.41 -25.09 -5.53
C GLY A 25 3.27 -23.57 -5.36
N ARG A 26 2.67 -23.11 -4.25
CA ARG A 26 2.70 -21.67 -3.93
C ARG A 26 4.04 -21.29 -3.31
N THR A 27 4.36 -20.00 -3.33
CA THR A 27 5.52 -19.48 -2.60
C THR A 27 5.41 -19.81 -1.12
N LYS A 28 6.53 -20.27 -0.54
CA LYS A 28 6.68 -20.48 0.89
C LYS A 28 6.17 -19.25 1.64
N ARG A 29 5.27 -19.50 2.60
CA ARG A 29 4.77 -18.49 3.52
C ARG A 29 5.15 -18.87 4.94
N THR A 30 5.27 -17.89 5.80
CA THR A 30 5.53 -18.12 7.22
C THR A 30 4.21 -18.25 8.00
N ALA A 31 4.25 -18.91 9.16
CA ALA A 31 3.11 -18.93 10.08
C ALA A 31 2.64 -17.52 10.47
N SER A 32 3.57 -16.55 10.61
CA SER A 32 3.25 -15.15 10.90
C SER A 32 2.45 -14.48 9.78
N GLU A 33 2.79 -14.75 8.52
CA GLU A 33 2.02 -14.24 7.37
C GLU A 33 0.62 -14.84 7.33
N MET A 34 0.49 -16.14 7.60
CA MET A 34 -0.80 -16.82 7.64
C MET A 34 -1.68 -16.32 8.80
N ARG A 35 -1.08 -16.08 9.98
CA ARG A 35 -1.74 -15.46 11.14
C ARG A 35 -2.22 -14.05 10.82
N THR A 36 -1.36 -13.23 10.21
CA THR A 36 -1.70 -11.87 9.78
C THR A 36 -2.88 -11.88 8.80
N LEU A 37 -2.89 -12.83 7.86
CA LEU A 37 -3.97 -13.00 6.90
C LEU A 37 -5.30 -13.32 7.61
N ALA A 38 -5.30 -14.27 8.54
CA ALA A 38 -6.48 -14.65 9.32
C ALA A 38 -7.01 -13.48 10.17
N VAL A 39 -6.14 -12.85 10.97
CA VAL A 39 -6.51 -11.72 11.83
C VAL A 39 -7.04 -10.54 11.03
N THR A 40 -6.43 -10.24 9.88
CA THR A 40 -6.89 -9.17 8.99
C THR A 40 -8.30 -9.45 8.47
N HIS A 41 -8.58 -10.70 8.09
CA HIS A 41 -9.92 -11.10 7.67
C HIS A 41 -10.93 -10.96 8.82
N LEU A 42 -10.61 -11.49 10.00
CA LEU A 42 -11.46 -11.43 11.18
C LEU A 42 -11.77 -9.98 11.60
N ARG A 43 -10.77 -9.09 11.60
CA ARG A 43 -10.97 -7.65 11.87
C ARG A 43 -11.89 -6.99 10.85
N ARG A 44 -11.72 -7.30 9.57
CA ARG A 44 -12.55 -6.76 8.49
C ARG A 44 -14.00 -7.23 8.57
N HIS A 45 -14.20 -8.46 9.05
CA HIS A 45 -15.50 -9.13 9.13
C HIS A 45 -15.96 -9.32 10.58
N GLN A 46 -15.52 -8.44 11.48
CA GLN A 46 -15.68 -8.62 12.93
C GLN A 46 -17.12 -8.90 13.35
N ARG A 47 -18.09 -8.14 12.81
CA ARG A 47 -19.52 -8.32 13.12
C ARG A 47 -20.06 -9.70 12.77
N SER A 48 -19.53 -10.31 11.70
CA SER A 48 -19.96 -11.64 11.26
C SER A 48 -19.32 -12.75 12.08
N PHE A 49 -18.10 -12.54 12.59
CA PHE A 49 -17.36 -13.56 13.36
C PHE A 49 -17.60 -13.48 14.87
N GLN A 50 -17.95 -12.31 15.39
CA GLN A 50 -18.16 -12.09 16.82
C GLN A 50 -19.26 -12.99 17.40
N GLY A 51 -20.32 -13.27 16.65
CA GLY A 51 -21.41 -14.15 17.10
C GLY A 51 -21.00 -15.63 17.22
N PHE A 52 -19.89 -16.03 16.59
CA PHE A 52 -19.36 -17.40 16.69
C PHE A 52 -18.26 -17.52 17.77
N TRP A 53 -17.78 -16.41 18.31
CA TRP A 53 -16.77 -16.43 19.37
C TRP A 53 -17.42 -16.65 20.74
N ARG A 54 -16.90 -17.60 21.52
CA ARG A 54 -17.49 -18.02 22.81
C ARG A 54 -16.90 -17.31 24.02
N GLY A 55 -16.07 -16.28 23.80
CA GLY A 55 -15.43 -15.55 24.89
C GLY A 55 -14.14 -16.18 25.39
N ASP A 56 -13.61 -17.20 24.73
CA ASP A 56 -12.36 -17.88 25.07
C ASP A 56 -11.12 -17.13 24.53
N ALA A 57 -10.03 -17.16 25.28
CA ALA A 57 -8.73 -16.65 24.86
C ALA A 57 -8.02 -17.62 23.89
N PRO A 58 -7.18 -17.11 22.96
CA PRO A 58 -6.45 -17.94 21.99
C PRO A 58 -5.18 -18.54 22.61
N ASP A 59 -5.32 -19.29 23.70
CA ASP A 59 -4.21 -19.92 24.44
C ASP A 59 -4.57 -21.36 24.86
N ALA A 60 -3.63 -22.05 25.51
CA ALA A 60 -3.81 -23.44 25.96
C ALA A 60 -5.00 -23.59 26.93
N ASN A 61 -5.16 -22.61 27.81
CA ASN A 61 -6.12 -22.63 28.93
C ASN A 61 -7.52 -22.17 28.49
N GLY A 62 -7.65 -21.49 27.36
CA GLY A 62 -8.92 -20.99 26.84
C GLY A 62 -9.61 -20.04 27.79
N SER A 63 -8.84 -19.25 28.55
CA SER A 63 -9.36 -18.40 29.63
C SER A 63 -10.52 -17.50 29.17
N CYS A 64 -11.54 -17.32 30.02
CA CYS A 64 -12.68 -16.48 29.68
C CYS A 64 -12.27 -15.00 29.65
N ILE A 65 -12.36 -14.40 28.48
CA ILE A 65 -12.10 -12.98 28.20
C ILE A 65 -13.33 -12.30 27.57
N ALA A 66 -14.51 -12.89 27.73
CA ALA A 66 -15.77 -12.36 27.19
C ALA A 66 -16.01 -10.89 27.56
N SER A 67 -15.69 -10.52 28.81
CA SER A 67 -15.81 -9.14 29.34
C SER A 67 -14.87 -8.14 28.65
N GLN A 68 -13.74 -8.60 28.10
CA GLN A 68 -12.78 -7.76 27.37
C GLN A 68 -13.16 -7.61 25.89
N GLY A 69 -14.09 -8.46 25.41
CA GLY A 69 -14.67 -8.38 24.09
C GLY A 69 -13.81 -8.96 22.96
N PHE A 70 -14.43 -9.12 21.80
CA PHE A 70 -13.81 -9.81 20.66
C PHE A 70 -12.61 -9.04 20.07
N GLY A 71 -12.55 -7.72 20.28
CA GLY A 71 -11.39 -6.92 19.90
C GLY A 71 -10.12 -7.36 20.63
N GLU A 72 -10.22 -7.69 21.92
CA GLU A 72 -9.10 -8.17 22.72
C GLU A 72 -8.65 -9.57 22.28
N TYR A 73 -9.61 -10.46 21.98
CA TYR A 73 -9.30 -11.74 21.37
C TYR A 73 -8.43 -11.59 20.10
N LEU A 74 -8.80 -10.66 19.20
CA LEU A 74 -8.03 -10.39 17.98
C LEU A 74 -6.67 -9.73 18.23
N THR A 75 -6.49 -9.02 19.35
CA THR A 75 -5.20 -8.47 19.76
C THR A 75 -4.27 -9.59 20.24
N ARG A 76 -4.79 -10.52 21.07
CA ARG A 76 -4.04 -11.67 21.57
C ARG A 76 -3.71 -12.66 20.45
N LEU A 77 -4.68 -12.95 19.57
CA LEU A 77 -4.51 -13.86 18.43
C LEU A 77 -3.43 -13.38 17.46
N ALA A 78 -3.20 -12.05 17.36
CA ALA A 78 -2.18 -11.47 16.50
C ALA A 78 -0.75 -11.74 17.00
N GLN A 79 -0.57 -12.12 18.27
CA GLN A 79 0.74 -12.42 18.83
C GLN A 79 1.25 -13.79 18.31
N PRO A 80 2.57 -13.92 18.05
CA PRO A 80 3.19 -15.21 17.81
C PRO A 80 2.89 -16.19 18.95
N GLY A 81 2.67 -17.46 18.62
CA GLY A 81 2.38 -18.51 19.61
C GLY A 81 0.94 -18.53 20.16
N ALA A 82 0.08 -17.58 19.79
CA ALA A 82 -1.35 -17.69 20.13
C ALA A 82 -2.04 -18.81 19.34
N TRP A 83 -2.87 -19.62 19.98
CA TRP A 83 -3.44 -20.84 19.40
C TRP A 83 -4.60 -20.52 18.46
N GLY A 84 -4.50 -20.99 17.21
CA GLY A 84 -5.56 -20.86 16.21
C GLY A 84 -6.60 -21.98 16.33
N GLY A 85 -7.81 -21.75 15.83
CA GLY A 85 -8.84 -22.79 15.72
C GLY A 85 -9.86 -22.53 14.62
N SER A 86 -11.11 -22.95 14.84
CA SER A 86 -12.19 -22.91 13.82
C SER A 86 -12.51 -21.52 13.26
N LEU A 87 -12.39 -20.46 14.08
CA LEU A 87 -12.54 -19.07 13.60
C LEU A 87 -11.48 -18.72 12.56
N GLU A 88 -10.22 -19.04 12.84
CA GLU A 88 -9.08 -18.78 11.97
C GLU A 88 -9.13 -19.65 10.71
N LEU A 89 -9.51 -20.92 10.84
CA LEU A 89 -9.71 -21.83 9.70
C LEU A 89 -10.79 -21.31 8.76
N SER A 90 -11.94 -20.88 9.29
CA SER A 90 -12.99 -20.27 8.50
C SER A 90 -12.52 -18.99 7.80
N ALA A 91 -11.81 -18.12 8.52
CA ALA A 91 -11.25 -16.89 7.95
C ALA A 91 -10.23 -17.17 6.84
N LEU A 92 -9.36 -18.15 7.02
CA LEU A 92 -8.36 -18.57 6.04
C LEU A 92 -9.00 -19.22 4.81
N ALA A 93 -9.96 -20.13 5.01
CA ALA A 93 -10.68 -20.79 3.93
C ALA A 93 -11.41 -19.79 3.01
N ASN A 94 -12.04 -18.78 3.61
CA ASN A 94 -12.68 -17.69 2.88
C ASN A 94 -11.67 -16.75 2.20
N THR A 95 -10.55 -16.44 2.85
CA THR A 95 -9.55 -15.52 2.29
C THR A 95 -8.77 -16.12 1.14
N LEU A 96 -8.45 -17.41 1.22
CA LEU A 96 -7.73 -18.15 0.20
C LEU A 96 -8.66 -18.64 -0.93
N ASP A 97 -9.97 -18.53 -0.75
CA ASP A 97 -11.01 -19.10 -1.62
C ASP A 97 -10.76 -20.60 -1.89
N GLN A 98 -10.40 -21.32 -0.83
CA GLN A 98 -10.04 -22.73 -0.85
C GLN A 98 -10.79 -23.48 0.24
N PRO A 99 -11.37 -24.66 -0.05
CA PRO A 99 -11.94 -25.51 1.00
C PRO A 99 -10.80 -26.04 1.89
N ILE A 100 -11.00 -25.99 3.20
CA ILE A 100 -10.04 -26.54 4.18
C ILE A 100 -10.71 -27.73 4.88
N PHE A 101 -10.13 -28.91 4.70
CA PHE A 101 -10.55 -30.16 5.31
C PHE A 101 -9.69 -30.47 6.53
N ILE A 102 -10.32 -30.88 7.62
CA ILE A 102 -9.68 -31.28 8.87
C ILE A 102 -10.02 -32.74 9.15
N CYS A 103 -9.02 -33.61 9.10
CA CYS A 103 -9.11 -34.99 9.53
C CYS A 103 -8.95 -35.04 11.05
N ARG A 104 -9.94 -35.57 11.77
CA ARG A 104 -9.89 -35.80 13.23
C ARG A 104 -10.05 -37.30 13.49
N PRO A 105 -9.00 -38.01 13.91
CA PRO A 105 -9.10 -39.45 14.19
C PRO A 105 -10.07 -39.74 15.35
N ASP A 106 -10.18 -38.83 16.33
CA ASP A 106 -11.02 -39.02 17.52
C ASP A 106 -12.54 -38.92 17.27
N ASP A 107 -12.95 -38.25 16.19
CA ASP A 107 -14.36 -37.88 15.92
C ASP A 107 -14.94 -38.57 14.67
N ASP A 108 -14.23 -39.55 14.08
CA ASP A 108 -14.62 -40.33 12.89
C ASP A 108 -15.22 -39.50 11.74
N GLY A 109 -14.67 -38.30 11.50
CA GLY A 109 -15.28 -37.36 10.57
C GLY A 109 -14.32 -36.36 9.96
N LEU A 110 -14.37 -36.26 8.62
CA LEU A 110 -13.73 -35.18 7.88
C LEU A 110 -14.60 -33.93 7.93
N ARG A 111 -14.07 -32.84 8.50
CA ARG A 111 -14.79 -31.56 8.57
C ARG A 111 -14.29 -30.60 7.50
N VAL A 112 -15.20 -29.89 6.82
CA VAL A 112 -14.83 -28.92 5.77
C VAL A 112 -15.26 -27.49 6.11
N PHE A 113 -14.31 -26.57 6.00
CA PHE A 113 -14.55 -25.13 6.01
C PHE A 113 -14.58 -24.60 4.58
N ASN A 114 -15.55 -23.73 4.29
CA ASN A 114 -15.79 -23.16 2.96
C ASN A 114 -15.84 -24.22 1.83
N PRO A 115 -16.79 -25.17 1.86
CA PRO A 115 -16.89 -26.24 0.85
C PRO A 115 -17.09 -25.72 -0.58
N ALA A 116 -17.63 -24.50 -0.73
CA ALA A 116 -17.82 -23.82 -2.02
C ALA A 116 -16.55 -23.13 -2.57
N GLY A 117 -15.42 -23.23 -1.87
CA GLY A 117 -14.15 -22.64 -2.28
C GLY A 117 -13.68 -23.18 -3.63
N LYS A 118 -13.14 -22.30 -4.48
CA LYS A 118 -12.80 -22.64 -5.88
C LYS A 118 -11.37 -23.13 -6.10
N GLY A 119 -10.48 -22.88 -5.15
CA GLY A 119 -9.10 -23.30 -5.23
C GLY A 119 -8.89 -24.76 -4.82
N ARG A 120 -7.66 -25.25 -4.98
CA ARG A 120 -7.27 -26.61 -4.59
C ARG A 120 -7.44 -26.79 -3.07
N ALA A 121 -8.08 -27.89 -2.66
CA ALA A 121 -8.37 -28.20 -1.26
C ALA A 121 -7.10 -28.26 -0.39
N ILE A 122 -7.20 -27.73 0.83
CA ILE A 122 -6.18 -27.80 1.87
C ILE A 122 -6.61 -28.91 2.84
N CYS A 123 -5.71 -29.82 3.22
CA CYS A 123 -5.99 -30.88 4.19
C CYS A 123 -5.05 -30.79 5.37
N LEU A 124 -5.63 -30.78 6.56
CA LEU A 124 -4.89 -30.78 7.82
C LEU A 124 -5.30 -32.00 8.64
N TRP A 125 -4.35 -32.52 9.39
CA TRP A 125 -4.57 -33.52 10.44
C TRP A 125 -4.66 -32.78 11.78
N PHE A 126 -5.66 -33.11 12.60
CA PHE A 126 -5.82 -32.53 13.93
C PHE A 126 -6.01 -33.63 14.97
N GLU A 127 -5.02 -33.78 15.84
CA GLU A 127 -4.99 -34.78 16.91
C GLU A 127 -4.28 -34.17 18.13
N LYS A 128 -4.73 -34.49 19.35
CA LYS A 128 -4.09 -34.03 20.62
C LYS A 128 -3.86 -32.51 20.68
N ARG A 129 -4.79 -31.73 20.14
CA ARG A 129 -4.70 -30.26 20.01
C ARG A 129 -3.51 -29.79 19.18
N HIS A 130 -3.07 -30.55 18.18
CA HIS A 130 -1.98 -30.19 17.28
C HIS A 130 -2.42 -30.30 15.81
N TYR A 131 -2.04 -29.32 14.98
CA TYR A 131 -2.34 -29.34 13.54
C TYR A 131 -1.10 -29.68 12.74
N GLN A 132 -1.20 -30.70 11.89
CA GLN A 132 -0.18 -31.08 10.90
C GLN A 132 -0.71 -30.93 9.49
N ALA A 133 0.19 -30.70 8.53
CA ALA A 133 -0.16 -30.63 7.12
C ALA A 133 -0.28 -32.03 6.52
N VAL A 134 -1.32 -32.28 5.72
CA VAL A 134 -1.43 -33.47 4.88
C VAL A 134 -0.99 -33.09 3.46
N VAL A 135 0.16 -33.61 3.02
CA VAL A 135 0.83 -33.23 1.76
C VAL A 135 1.00 -34.43 0.82
N GLY A 136 1.36 -34.18 -0.44
CA GLY A 136 1.72 -35.24 -1.38
C GLY A 136 0.54 -35.92 -2.10
N GLY A 137 -0.50 -35.16 -2.45
CA GLY A 137 -1.58 -35.62 -3.34
C GLY A 137 -2.85 -34.78 -3.29
N PRO A 138 -3.78 -34.92 -4.25
CA PRO A 138 -5.12 -34.37 -4.13
C PRO A 138 -5.96 -35.23 -3.18
N VAL A 139 -6.86 -34.59 -2.42
CA VAL A 139 -7.84 -35.26 -1.54
C VAL A 139 -8.67 -36.26 -2.36
N PRO A 140 -8.81 -37.52 -1.91
CA PRO A 140 -9.70 -38.47 -2.56
C PRO A 140 -11.11 -37.89 -2.74
N LYS A 141 -11.73 -38.15 -3.89
CA LYS A 141 -13.06 -37.61 -4.20
C LYS A 141 -14.15 -38.11 -3.25
N GLN A 142 -13.98 -39.32 -2.73
CA GLN A 142 -14.90 -39.94 -1.79
C GLN A 142 -14.86 -39.19 -0.45
N ASP A 143 -13.67 -38.96 0.10
CA ASP A 143 -13.48 -38.15 1.30
C ASP A 143 -14.09 -36.74 1.15
N ILE A 144 -13.96 -36.11 -0.02
CA ILE A 144 -14.61 -34.81 -0.29
C ILE A 144 -16.14 -34.92 -0.21
N ALA A 145 -16.73 -36.00 -0.71
CA ALA A 145 -18.17 -36.22 -0.71
C ALA A 145 -18.70 -36.51 0.71
N ASP A 146 -17.92 -37.24 1.51
CA ASP A 146 -18.26 -37.63 2.88
C ASP A 146 -17.98 -36.52 3.92
N ALA A 147 -17.34 -35.42 3.51
CA ALA A 147 -16.98 -34.32 4.38
C ALA A 147 -18.20 -33.53 4.90
N LYS A 148 -18.28 -33.39 6.22
CA LYS A 148 -19.36 -32.64 6.88
C LYS A 148 -18.96 -31.17 7.06
N PRO A 149 -19.87 -30.20 6.84
CA PRO A 149 -19.60 -28.79 7.12
C PRO A 149 -19.12 -28.57 8.56
N ALA A 150 -18.03 -27.83 8.73
CA ALA A 150 -17.46 -27.56 10.04
C ALA A 150 -18.30 -26.54 10.83
N VAL A 151 -18.46 -26.76 12.13
CA VAL A 151 -19.07 -25.79 13.06
C VAL A 151 -18.02 -24.76 13.47
N ILE A 152 -18.34 -23.47 13.30
CA ILE A 152 -17.44 -22.37 13.64
C ILE A 152 -17.60 -22.02 15.13
N GLY A 153 -16.49 -21.80 15.85
CA GLY A 153 -16.50 -21.37 17.24
C GLY A 153 -16.37 -22.49 18.27
N LEU A 154 -15.95 -23.68 17.87
CA LEU A 154 -15.66 -24.77 18.81
C LEU A 154 -14.30 -24.57 19.47
N ALA A 155 -14.28 -24.52 20.81
CA ALA A 155 -13.05 -24.41 21.59
C ALA A 155 -12.17 -25.68 21.49
N ALA A 156 -12.79 -26.84 21.24
CA ALA A 156 -12.09 -28.11 21.01
C ALA A 156 -11.25 -28.12 19.71
N ASP A 157 -11.35 -27.09 18.86
CA ASP A 157 -10.57 -26.97 17.63
C ASP A 157 -9.29 -26.14 17.83
N ARG A 158 -8.97 -25.73 19.07
CA ARG A 158 -7.79 -24.92 19.37
C ARG A 158 -6.51 -25.75 19.31
N GLY A 159 -5.59 -25.36 18.43
CA GLY A 159 -4.34 -26.05 18.17
C GLY A 159 -3.09 -25.29 18.63
N GLY A 160 -2.22 -26.02 19.33
CA GLY A 160 -0.92 -25.60 19.84
C GLY A 160 -0.33 -26.56 20.90
N GLY A 161 -1.00 -27.69 21.16
CA GLY A 161 -0.53 -28.76 22.05
C GLY A 161 0.58 -29.60 21.43
N PRO A 162 1.23 -30.46 22.25
CA PRO A 162 2.41 -31.23 21.87
C PRO A 162 2.15 -32.09 20.62
N SER A 163 3.13 -32.14 19.71
CA SER A 163 3.07 -33.02 18.55
C SER A 163 3.01 -34.49 18.99
N SER A 164 2.24 -35.31 18.29
CA SER A 164 2.19 -36.75 18.49
C SER A 164 3.50 -37.46 18.10
N CYS A 165 4.38 -36.76 17.38
CA CYS A 165 5.71 -37.23 16.95
C CYS A 165 6.80 -36.67 17.89
N ALA A 166 6.76 -37.00 19.19
CA ALA A 166 7.90 -36.74 20.05
C ALA A 166 9.02 -37.71 19.68
N ALA A 167 10.07 -37.22 19.02
CA ALA A 167 11.34 -37.93 18.93
C ALA A 167 11.89 -38.10 20.36
N SER A 168 11.90 -39.35 20.82
CA SER A 168 12.54 -39.75 22.06
C SER A 168 14.01 -39.35 22.04
N SER A 169 14.37 -38.31 22.77
CA SER A 169 15.73 -38.18 23.31
C SER A 169 15.82 -39.13 24.50
N LEU A 170 16.40 -40.32 24.32
CA LEU A 170 16.86 -41.15 25.44
C LEU A 170 17.93 -42.11 24.93
N GLY A 171 19.06 -42.10 25.64
CA GLY A 171 20.22 -42.95 25.40
C GLY A 171 19.91 -44.44 25.49
N GLY A 172 20.86 -45.22 24.99
CA GLY A 172 20.69 -46.63 24.71
C GLY A 172 20.22 -47.49 25.89
N ARG A 173 19.44 -48.50 25.54
CA ARG A 173 19.53 -49.86 26.08
C ARG A 173 18.80 -50.82 25.14
N THR A 174 19.42 -51.98 24.98
CA THR A 174 19.02 -53.15 24.19
C THR A 174 17.70 -53.75 24.66
N GLY A 175 16.87 -54.25 23.73
CA GLY A 175 15.79 -55.19 24.06
C GLY A 175 14.62 -55.26 23.06
N GLY A 176 14.65 -56.27 22.19
CA GLY A 176 13.54 -57.10 21.68
C GLY A 176 12.15 -56.53 21.34
N GLY A 177 11.67 -56.88 20.12
CA GLY A 177 10.29 -57.39 19.95
C GLY A 177 9.41 -56.77 18.85
N ALA A 178 9.19 -57.56 17.79
CA ALA A 178 7.98 -57.72 16.93
C ALA A 178 7.29 -56.46 16.32
N ALA A 179 7.41 -56.25 14.99
CA ALA A 179 6.49 -56.68 13.91
C ALA A 179 5.12 -55.97 13.93
N SER A 180 4.69 -55.25 12.89
CA SER A 180 4.06 -55.79 11.66
C SER A 180 3.90 -54.65 10.61
N LYS A 181 4.51 -54.74 9.42
CA LYS A 181 3.96 -55.19 8.11
C LYS A 181 2.64 -54.56 7.64
N LEU A 182 2.71 -53.82 6.54
CA LEU A 182 1.89 -53.87 5.30
C LEU A 182 2.37 -52.70 4.43
N GLY A 183 2.98 -52.85 3.26
CA GLY A 183 2.79 -53.84 2.20
C GLY A 183 2.28 -53.08 0.97
N GLY A 184 3.18 -52.63 0.11
CA GLY A 184 2.83 -52.04 -1.19
C GLY A 184 2.71 -53.10 -2.27
N MET A 185 1.89 -52.86 -3.30
CA MET A 185 2.05 -53.43 -4.65
C MET A 185 1.43 -52.50 -5.72
N THR A 186 2.16 -52.33 -6.81
CA THR A 186 1.73 -51.92 -8.16
C THR A 186 1.98 -53.13 -9.10
N PRO A 187 1.68 -53.07 -10.41
CA PRO A 187 0.47 -52.63 -11.12
C PRO A 187 -0.03 -53.70 -12.13
N GLY A 188 -1.22 -53.52 -12.71
CA GLY A 188 -1.74 -54.41 -13.76
C GLY A 188 -2.61 -53.68 -14.80
N SER A 189 -2.15 -53.74 -16.05
CA SER A 189 -2.83 -53.32 -17.28
C SER A 189 -4.14 -54.07 -17.52
N CYS A 190 -5.15 -53.41 -18.12
CA CYS A 190 -5.83 -53.87 -19.35
C CYS A 190 -6.98 -52.94 -19.77
N ALA A 191 -7.22 -52.94 -21.09
CA ALA A 191 -8.13 -52.10 -21.86
C ALA A 191 -9.63 -52.40 -21.63
N GLY A 192 -10.50 -51.48 -22.05
CA GLY A 192 -11.94 -51.73 -22.16
C GLY A 192 -12.76 -50.52 -22.61
N LEU A 193 -13.16 -50.51 -23.88
CA LEU A 193 -14.14 -49.63 -24.52
C LEU A 193 -15.55 -49.79 -23.95
N SER A 194 -16.36 -48.70 -23.95
CA SER A 194 -17.82 -48.58 -24.24
C SER A 194 -18.34 -47.23 -23.71
N LYS A 195 -18.71 -46.21 -24.50
CA LYS A 195 -19.94 -45.95 -25.29
C LYS A 195 -21.27 -45.94 -24.51
N LEU A 196 -22.12 -44.97 -24.86
CA LEU A 196 -23.51 -44.64 -24.43
C LEU A 196 -23.63 -43.84 -23.12
N GLY A 197 -24.44 -42.79 -22.96
CA GLY A 197 -25.50 -42.19 -23.79
C GLY A 197 -26.51 -41.47 -22.88
N GLY A 198 -27.19 -40.43 -23.37
CA GLY A 198 -28.39 -39.78 -22.76
C GLY A 198 -28.10 -38.53 -21.91
N GLN A 199 -28.51 -37.30 -22.27
CA GLN A 199 -29.89 -36.75 -22.28
C GLN A 199 -30.56 -36.88 -20.89
N THR A 200 -31.20 -35.89 -20.24
CA THR A 200 -31.90 -34.66 -20.65
C THR A 200 -32.22 -33.84 -19.38
N ALA A 201 -32.64 -32.57 -19.57
CA ALA A 201 -33.51 -31.71 -18.74
C ALA A 201 -33.90 -32.17 -17.30
N SER A 202 -34.01 -31.29 -16.30
CA SER A 202 -35.10 -30.29 -16.26
C SER A 202 -34.95 -29.26 -15.14
N LYS A 203 -35.47 -28.06 -15.43
CA LYS A 203 -36.16 -27.13 -14.50
C LYS A 203 -37.13 -27.93 -13.60
N ALA A 204 -37.34 -27.63 -12.32
CA ALA A 204 -38.20 -26.55 -11.83
C ALA A 204 -38.28 -26.56 -10.27
N PRO A 205 -38.98 -25.60 -9.65
CA PRO A 205 -38.82 -25.12 -8.26
C PRO A 205 -39.89 -25.60 -7.28
N SER A 206 -39.71 -25.31 -5.99
CA SER A 206 -40.77 -25.23 -4.97
C SER A 206 -40.21 -24.55 -3.70
N THR A 207 -40.62 -23.35 -3.27
CA THR A 207 -41.86 -22.97 -2.53
C THR A 207 -42.11 -23.74 -1.24
N LEU A 208 -42.12 -23.02 -0.11
CA LEU A 208 -43.00 -23.11 1.08
C LEU A 208 -42.45 -22.05 2.08
N GLY A 209 -43.17 -20.95 2.36
CA GLY A 209 -44.30 -20.89 3.32
C GLY A 209 -43.71 -20.87 4.75
N GLY A 210 -43.70 -19.80 5.55
CA GLY A 210 -44.74 -18.82 5.84
C GLY A 210 -45.27 -19.10 7.25
N ARG A 211 -45.06 -18.19 8.22
CA ARG A 211 -46.03 -17.83 9.30
C ARG A 211 -45.43 -16.83 10.30
N SER A 212 -46.22 -15.81 10.57
CA SER A 212 -46.10 -14.76 11.59
C SER A 212 -46.93 -15.10 12.82
N ALA A 213 -46.50 -14.68 14.01
CA ALA A 213 -47.27 -14.37 15.23
C ALA A 213 -46.27 -14.26 16.40
N ALA A 214 -46.43 -13.52 17.48
CA ALA A 214 -47.26 -12.40 17.91
C ALA A 214 -46.61 -11.98 19.26
N GLY A 215 -46.55 -10.68 19.56
CA GLY A 215 -46.04 -10.21 20.86
C GLY A 215 -47.12 -10.26 21.96
N PRO A 216 -46.74 -9.89 23.20
CA PRO A 216 -47.69 -9.23 24.08
C PRO A 216 -47.17 -7.88 24.61
N SER A 217 -48.13 -6.97 24.69
CA SER A 217 -48.15 -5.64 25.29
C SER A 217 -48.53 -5.69 26.77
N VAL A 218 -47.89 -4.87 27.62
CA VAL A 218 -48.38 -4.37 28.92
C VAL A 218 -47.58 -3.08 29.19
N GLY A 219 -48.06 -1.92 29.65
CA GLY A 219 -49.34 -1.40 30.13
C GLY A 219 -49.01 -0.11 30.91
N HIS A 220 -49.73 0.99 30.65
CA HIS A 220 -49.63 2.26 31.40
C HIS A 220 -50.59 2.26 32.60
N GLY A 221 -50.19 2.89 33.71
CA GLY A 221 -51.05 3.34 34.82
C GLY A 221 -50.18 4.00 35.90
N ARG A 222 -50.17 5.33 36.03
CA ARG A 222 -50.99 6.19 36.93
C ARG A 222 -50.85 5.87 38.42
N GLY A 223 -50.50 6.91 39.18
CA GLY A 223 -50.16 6.92 40.61
C GLY A 223 -51.36 6.81 41.56
N PRO A 224 -51.11 7.10 42.84
CA PRO A 224 -52.00 7.99 43.58
C PRO A 224 -51.27 9.06 44.43
N ASP A 225 -52.02 10.12 44.68
CA ASP A 225 -51.73 11.28 45.54
C ASP A 225 -52.02 11.04 47.04
N PHE A 226 -51.54 12.02 47.82
CA PHE A 226 -51.97 12.55 49.13
C PHE A 226 -51.40 11.97 50.44
N GLY A 227 -50.89 12.90 51.26
CA GLY A 227 -50.62 12.71 52.69
C GLY A 227 -49.70 13.76 53.30
N ASP A 228 -50.23 14.96 53.52
CA ASP A 228 -49.65 16.07 54.31
C ASP A 228 -49.63 15.70 55.81
N PHE A 229 -48.53 15.93 56.53
CA PHE A 229 -48.53 16.08 57.99
C PHE A 229 -47.28 16.82 58.50
N THR A 230 -47.55 17.65 59.50
CA THR A 230 -46.80 18.76 60.08
C THR A 230 -45.57 18.40 60.90
N GLY A 231 -44.54 19.27 60.79
CA GLY A 231 -43.88 19.95 61.92
C GLY A 231 -43.09 19.13 62.94
N GLU A 232 -41.76 19.31 62.95
CA GLU A 232 -41.00 19.56 64.19
C GLU A 232 -39.64 20.18 63.87
N THR A 233 -39.37 21.30 64.53
CA THR A 233 -38.13 22.07 64.51
C THR A 233 -37.06 21.38 65.34
N VAL A 234 -35.90 21.12 64.75
CA VAL A 234 -34.67 20.79 65.50
C VAL A 234 -33.58 21.78 65.08
N GLU A 235 -33.09 22.52 66.08
CA GLU A 235 -32.00 23.50 65.96
C GLU A 235 -30.75 22.88 65.32
N ALA A 236 -30.26 23.52 64.25
CA ALA A 236 -28.98 23.19 63.67
C ALA A 236 -27.87 23.90 64.45
N VAL A 237 -27.07 23.13 65.18
CA VAL A 237 -25.78 23.56 65.74
C VAL A 237 -24.82 23.89 64.59
N GLU A 238 -24.31 25.11 64.54
CA GLU A 238 -23.26 25.53 63.61
C GLU A 238 -21.99 24.68 63.82
N PRO A 239 -21.41 24.08 62.76
CA PRO A 239 -20.11 23.45 62.86
C PRO A 239 -19.00 24.52 63.03
N PRO A 240 -17.94 24.23 63.81
CA PRO A 240 -16.88 25.20 64.08
C PRO A 240 -16.15 25.63 62.79
N PRO A 241 -15.58 26.85 62.77
CA PRO A 241 -14.93 27.39 61.59
C PRO A 241 -13.70 26.56 61.22
N VAL A 242 -13.72 26.03 59.99
CA VAL A 242 -12.57 25.36 59.38
C VAL A 242 -11.44 26.39 59.24
N PRO A 243 -10.22 26.12 59.74
CA PRO A 243 -9.12 27.08 59.62
C PRO A 243 -8.79 27.32 58.16
N ALA A 244 -8.60 28.60 57.81
CA ALA A 244 -8.30 29.07 56.47
C ALA A 244 -7.06 28.33 55.91
N MET A 245 -7.30 27.45 54.94
CA MET A 245 -6.24 26.87 54.12
C MET A 245 -5.57 28.03 53.37
N GLN A 246 -4.37 28.41 53.82
CA GLN A 246 -3.50 29.30 53.07
C GLN A 246 -3.31 28.71 51.67
N ARG A 247 -3.76 29.46 50.64
CA ARG A 247 -3.48 29.12 49.24
C ARG A 247 -1.96 29.07 49.10
N PRO A 248 -1.36 27.95 48.65
CA PRO A 248 0.06 27.95 48.36
C PRO A 248 0.34 29.02 47.31
N ALA A 249 1.37 29.82 47.56
CA ALA A 249 1.83 30.87 46.68
C ALA A 249 1.91 30.34 45.24
N ARG A 250 1.42 31.14 44.27
CA ARG A 250 1.56 30.86 42.84
C ARG A 250 3.03 30.53 42.56
N ALA A 251 3.32 29.27 42.26
CA ALA A 251 4.61 28.87 41.75
C ALA A 251 4.92 29.74 40.53
N SER A 252 6.06 30.42 40.60
CA SER A 252 6.58 31.28 39.54
C SER A 252 6.56 30.52 38.21
N SER A 253 6.24 31.22 37.13
CA SER A 253 6.25 30.67 35.78
C SER A 253 7.63 30.09 35.47
N VAL A 254 7.75 28.77 35.52
CA VAL A 254 8.97 28.06 35.16
C VAL A 254 9.25 28.39 33.69
N LYS A 255 10.30 29.19 33.45
CA LYS A 255 10.83 29.44 32.10
C LYS A 255 11.10 28.07 31.46
N TRP A 256 10.40 27.76 30.38
CA TRP A 256 10.58 26.52 29.62
C TRP A 256 12.05 26.38 29.22
N ARG A 257 12.78 25.44 29.84
CA ARG A 257 14.13 25.09 29.39
C ARG A 257 14.02 24.54 27.95
N LYS A 258 14.86 25.04 27.04
CA LYS A 258 14.92 24.61 25.62
C LYS A 258 15.37 23.16 25.42
N GLN A 259 15.71 22.44 26.49
CA GLN A 259 16.14 21.03 26.45
C GLN A 259 14.99 20.13 26.89
N SER A 260 14.66 19.15 26.04
CA SER A 260 13.62 18.15 26.30
C SER A 260 13.95 17.34 27.56
N PRO A 261 13.00 17.13 28.50
CA PRO A 261 13.25 16.43 29.77
C PRO A 261 13.63 14.95 29.61
N PHE A 262 13.62 14.43 28.38
CA PHE A 262 13.91 13.03 28.07
C PHE A 262 15.33 12.78 27.51
N VAL A 263 16.16 13.80 27.26
CA VAL A 263 17.45 13.62 26.57
C VAL A 263 18.59 13.93 27.53
N PHE A 264 19.43 12.93 27.79
CA PHE A 264 20.66 13.06 28.59
C PHE A 264 21.82 12.45 27.79
N GLY A 265 22.65 13.28 27.18
CA GLY A 265 23.65 12.85 26.20
C GLY A 265 22.97 12.24 24.96
N ASP A 266 23.50 11.10 24.48
CA ASP A 266 22.98 10.37 23.31
C ASP A 266 21.81 9.44 23.62
N LYS A 267 21.41 9.35 24.89
CA LYS A 267 20.39 8.42 25.37
C LYS A 267 19.09 9.14 25.71
N VAL A 268 17.97 8.48 25.42
CA VAL A 268 16.64 8.97 25.75
C VAL A 268 16.10 8.20 26.95
N PHE A 269 15.83 8.87 28.07
CA PHE A 269 15.29 8.25 29.27
C PHE A 269 13.93 8.85 29.63
N PHE A 270 13.04 8.03 30.21
CA PHE A 270 11.87 8.51 30.94
C PHE A 270 12.03 8.14 32.41
N LYS A 271 12.02 9.15 33.28
CA LYS A 271 11.97 9.01 34.74
C LYS A 271 10.63 9.53 35.23
N CYS A 272 9.88 8.74 35.97
CA CYS A 272 8.64 9.19 36.59
C CYS A 272 8.93 10.11 37.77
N GLU A 273 8.18 11.20 37.91
CA GLU A 273 8.30 12.13 39.04
C GLU A 273 7.51 11.66 40.28
N PHE A 274 6.66 10.65 40.13
CA PHE A 274 5.72 10.20 41.16
C PHE A 274 6.08 8.84 41.77
N CYS A 275 7.03 8.11 41.18
CA CYS A 275 7.54 6.86 41.73
C CYS A 275 8.95 6.53 41.18
N PRO A 276 9.64 5.49 41.70
CA PRO A 276 11.00 5.12 41.28
C PRO A 276 11.13 4.59 39.84
N PHE A 277 10.05 4.55 39.05
CA PHE A 277 10.08 3.98 37.70
C PHE A 277 10.93 4.82 36.74
N GLN A 278 11.88 4.15 36.08
CA GLN A 278 12.72 4.72 35.03
C GLN A 278 12.98 3.71 33.91
N ILE A 279 13.11 4.19 32.68
CA ILE A 279 13.42 3.34 31.52
C ILE A 279 14.28 4.08 30.48
N GLU A 280 15.24 3.36 29.90
CA GLU A 280 16.00 3.79 28.72
C GLU A 280 15.21 3.44 27.45
N CYS A 281 15.11 4.37 26.52
CA CYS A 281 14.37 4.24 25.27
C CYS A 281 15.28 4.55 24.09
N SER A 282 15.12 3.83 22.99
CA SER A 282 15.87 4.12 21.76
C SER A 282 15.41 5.39 21.04
N THR A 283 14.18 5.85 21.30
CA THR A 283 13.63 7.06 20.66
C THR A 283 12.72 7.85 21.59
N ARG A 284 12.56 9.15 21.32
CA ARG A 284 11.63 10.04 22.04
C ARG A 284 10.16 9.61 21.94
N SER A 285 9.78 8.98 20.83
CA SER A 285 8.41 8.49 20.63
C SER A 285 8.10 7.34 21.59
N ILE A 286 9.04 6.41 21.77
CA ILE A 286 8.92 5.31 22.72
C ILE A 286 8.88 5.85 24.15
N ALA A 287 9.78 6.77 24.52
CA ALA A 287 9.78 7.40 25.85
C ALA A 287 8.45 8.10 26.17
N SER A 288 7.87 8.81 25.19
CA SER A 288 6.55 9.45 25.34
C SER A 288 5.42 8.43 25.50
N GLY A 289 5.47 7.33 24.75
CA GLY A 289 4.50 6.23 24.86
C GLY A 289 4.58 5.50 26.20
N VAL A 290 5.80 5.24 26.70
CA VAL A 290 6.01 4.65 28.01
C VAL A 290 5.55 5.58 29.12
N ARG A 291 5.89 6.88 29.07
CA ARG A 291 5.35 7.89 29.99
C ARG A 291 3.83 7.87 30.01
N ASN A 292 3.20 7.85 28.83
CA ASN A 292 1.75 7.88 28.73
C ASN A 292 1.11 6.68 29.45
N ARG A 293 1.57 5.47 29.11
CA ARG A 293 1.08 4.23 29.70
C ARG A 293 1.33 4.18 31.21
N HIS A 294 2.55 4.50 31.64
CA HIS A 294 2.95 4.46 33.04
C HIS A 294 2.14 5.45 33.89
N CYS A 295 2.10 6.74 33.50
CA CYS A 295 1.37 7.76 34.24
C CYS A 295 -0.14 7.51 34.26
N THR A 296 -0.72 6.98 33.17
CA THR A 296 -2.14 6.60 33.15
C THR A 296 -2.43 5.46 34.11
N ASN A 297 -1.61 4.40 34.09
CA ASN A 297 -1.87 3.18 34.85
C ASN A 297 -1.55 3.31 36.34
N HIS A 298 -0.48 4.03 36.70
CA HIS A 298 0.02 4.07 38.08
C HIS A 298 -0.28 5.38 38.81
N HIS A 299 -0.58 6.46 38.09
CA HIS A 299 -0.73 7.80 38.69
C HIS A 299 -2.04 8.49 38.29
N GLY A 300 -3.02 7.75 37.76
CA GLY A 300 -4.31 8.31 37.34
C GLY A 300 -4.18 9.41 36.27
N GLY A 301 -3.13 9.34 35.44
CA GLY A 301 -2.80 10.37 34.45
C GLY A 301 -1.99 11.57 34.99
N ARG A 302 -1.68 11.62 36.30
CA ARG A 302 -0.73 12.61 36.83
C ARG A 302 0.64 12.40 36.20
N GLY A 303 1.25 13.50 35.74
CA GLY A 303 2.51 13.45 34.99
C GLY A 303 2.37 13.33 33.48
N LEU A 304 1.17 13.24 32.92
CA LEU A 304 0.98 13.45 31.49
C LEU A 304 1.16 14.93 31.15
N PRO A 305 1.73 15.28 29.98
CA PRO A 305 1.62 16.64 29.49
C PRO A 305 0.12 16.92 29.40
N GLY A 306 -0.36 17.96 30.09
CA GLY A 306 -1.78 18.34 30.00
C GLY A 306 -2.21 18.44 28.54
N ALA A 307 -3.51 18.27 28.28
CA ALA A 307 -4.05 18.34 26.92
C ALA A 307 -3.43 19.53 26.20
N LEU A 308 -2.68 19.25 25.11
CA LEU A 308 -1.93 20.26 24.39
C LEU A 308 -2.92 21.39 24.11
N ARG A 309 -2.70 22.55 24.73
CA ARG A 309 -3.56 23.71 24.49
C ARG A 309 -3.24 24.18 23.10
N VAL A 310 -3.99 23.63 22.16
CA VAL A 310 -3.84 24.01 20.79
C VAL A 310 -4.50 25.36 20.61
N ASP A 311 -3.70 26.35 20.23
CA ASP A 311 -4.24 27.62 19.82
C ASP A 311 -5.14 27.42 18.59
N THR A 312 -6.38 27.87 18.75
CA THR A 312 -7.44 27.80 17.74
C THR A 312 -8.08 29.18 17.57
N SER A 313 -7.45 30.21 18.12
CA SER A 313 -7.90 31.61 18.08
C SER A 313 -8.06 32.14 16.66
N SER A 314 -7.28 31.59 15.71
CA SER A 314 -7.37 31.96 14.29
C SER A 314 -8.70 31.56 13.62
N PHE A 315 -9.47 30.64 14.22
CA PHE A 315 -10.79 30.29 13.71
C PHE A 315 -11.82 31.36 14.11
N CYS A 316 -12.49 31.95 13.11
CA CYS A 316 -13.44 33.03 13.35
C CYS A 316 -14.64 32.96 12.39
N LYS A 317 -15.65 33.81 12.64
CA LYS A 317 -16.78 34.00 11.71
C LYS A 317 -16.32 34.87 10.55
N ILE A 318 -16.31 34.31 9.35
CA ILE A 318 -15.85 34.94 8.11
C ILE A 318 -16.98 35.82 7.55
N LYS A 319 -16.63 37.05 7.14
CA LYS A 319 -17.55 37.96 6.44
C LYS A 319 -17.83 37.44 5.03
N ALA A 320 -19.01 37.75 4.49
CA ALA A 320 -19.32 37.34 3.11
C ALA A 320 -18.32 37.98 2.13
N GLY A 321 -17.83 37.19 1.16
CA GLY A 321 -16.89 37.67 0.14
C GLY A 321 -15.42 37.67 0.55
N THR A 322 -15.07 37.40 1.82
CA THR A 322 -13.67 37.30 2.25
C THR A 322 -13.06 35.98 1.79
N ALA A 323 -11.83 36.02 1.28
CA ALA A 323 -11.06 34.83 0.94
C ALA A 323 -10.71 34.01 2.20
N THR A 324 -10.71 32.68 2.06
CA THR A 324 -10.52 31.75 3.19
C THR A 324 -9.65 30.57 2.82
N ASP A 325 -8.77 30.17 3.73
CA ASP A 325 -8.02 28.91 3.64
C ASP A 325 -8.91 27.69 3.90
N TRP A 326 -9.97 27.87 4.70
CA TRP A 326 -10.95 26.85 5.02
C TRP A 326 -12.25 27.49 5.52
N MET A 327 -13.40 26.94 5.13
CA MET A 327 -14.71 27.37 5.61
C MET A 327 -15.56 26.16 6.03
N CYS A 328 -16.29 26.28 7.12
CA CYS A 328 -17.23 25.25 7.55
C CYS A 328 -18.30 25.07 6.46
N PRO A 329 -18.63 23.83 6.05
CA PRO A 329 -19.63 23.62 5.02
C PRO A 329 -21.08 23.86 5.48
N CYS A 330 -21.30 24.18 6.76
CA CYS A 330 -22.62 24.33 7.36
C CYS A 330 -22.86 25.75 7.90
N CYS A 331 -21.83 26.60 8.01
CA CYS A 331 -21.96 27.98 8.45
C CYS A 331 -20.75 28.82 8.00
N ARG A 332 -20.77 30.13 8.26
CA ARG A 332 -19.67 31.05 7.88
C ARG A 332 -18.46 31.02 8.82
N TYR A 333 -18.30 29.99 9.64
CA TYR A 333 -17.12 29.88 10.52
C TYR A 333 -15.97 29.25 9.74
N GLY A 334 -14.75 29.79 9.85
CA GLY A 334 -13.64 29.37 9.00
C GLY A 334 -12.30 29.89 9.46
N LEU A 335 -11.33 29.80 8.56
CA LEU A 335 -10.01 30.37 8.67
C LEU A 335 -9.82 31.38 7.53
N PRO A 336 -9.46 32.64 7.83
CA PRO A 336 -9.12 33.60 6.79
C PRO A 336 -7.89 33.13 5.99
N GLU A 337 -7.73 33.65 4.79
CA GLU A 337 -6.58 33.36 3.93
C GLU A 337 -5.24 33.63 4.65
N GLY A 338 -4.27 32.73 4.48
CA GLY A 338 -2.95 32.79 5.11
C GLY A 338 -2.89 32.28 6.57
N ALA A 339 -4.00 32.29 7.31
CA ALA A 339 -4.01 31.89 8.73
C ALA A 339 -3.73 30.39 8.92
N LYS A 340 -3.98 29.56 7.91
CA LYS A 340 -3.70 28.12 8.00
C LYS A 340 -2.21 27.81 8.01
N ALA A 341 -1.37 28.65 7.39
CA ALA A 341 0.08 28.46 7.38
C ALA A 341 0.70 28.59 8.78
N ALA A 342 0.12 29.45 9.63
CA ALA A 342 0.53 29.63 11.02
C ALA A 342 0.04 28.49 11.95
N LEU A 343 -0.88 27.64 11.49
CA LEU A 343 -1.43 26.54 12.28
C LEU A 343 -0.71 25.23 11.98
N SER A 344 -0.32 24.52 13.05
CA SER A 344 0.07 23.13 12.90
C SER A 344 -1.10 22.27 12.39
N LYS A 345 -0.79 21.15 11.72
CA LYS A 345 -1.81 20.22 11.21
C LYS A 345 -2.75 19.72 12.31
N SER A 346 -2.23 19.43 13.50
CA SER A 346 -3.03 19.02 14.66
C SER A 346 -3.92 20.16 15.15
N ALA A 347 -3.44 21.41 15.10
CA ALA A 347 -4.21 22.58 15.47
C ALA A 347 -5.41 22.84 14.58
N PHE A 348 -5.16 22.81 13.28
CA PHE A 348 -6.21 22.90 12.29
C PHE A 348 -7.28 21.81 12.50
N GLN A 349 -6.87 20.56 12.67
CA GLN A 349 -7.82 19.44 12.87
C GLN A 349 -8.60 19.56 14.18
N ALA A 350 -7.95 19.99 15.26
CA ALA A 350 -8.59 20.20 16.54
C ALA A 350 -9.62 21.34 16.48
N GLY A 351 -9.29 22.47 15.84
CA GLY A 351 -10.20 23.59 15.63
C GLY A 351 -11.43 23.21 14.80
N VAL A 352 -11.22 22.52 13.68
CA VAL A 352 -12.31 21.99 12.83
C VAL A 352 -13.21 21.03 13.60
N LYS A 353 -12.62 20.10 14.37
CA LYS A 353 -13.37 19.13 15.17
C LYS A 353 -14.19 19.82 16.27
N ARG A 354 -13.56 20.74 17.01
CA ARG A 354 -14.20 21.50 18.09
C ARG A 354 -15.36 22.32 17.57
N HIS A 355 -15.16 23.04 16.45
CA HIS A 355 -16.23 23.81 15.82
C HIS A 355 -17.39 22.91 15.38
N ARG A 356 -17.14 21.79 14.69
CA ARG A 356 -18.21 20.85 14.31
C ARG A 356 -19.00 20.38 15.52
N GLN A 357 -18.31 19.97 16.59
CA GLN A 357 -18.96 19.45 17.79
C GLN A 357 -19.81 20.52 18.49
N ALA A 358 -19.34 21.77 18.54
CA ALA A 358 -20.04 22.87 19.18
C ALA A 358 -21.21 23.42 18.35
N ALA A 359 -20.97 23.72 17.06
CA ALA A 359 -21.95 24.41 16.22
C ALA A 359 -22.87 23.45 15.43
N HIS A 360 -22.45 22.19 15.24
CA HIS A 360 -23.16 21.21 14.41
C HIS A 360 -23.24 19.82 15.05
N PRO A 361 -23.70 19.68 16.32
CA PRO A 361 -23.79 18.39 16.99
C PRO A 361 -24.73 17.42 16.27
N GLY A 362 -25.82 17.93 15.68
CA GLY A 362 -26.83 17.14 14.95
C GLY A 362 -26.41 16.70 13.54
N VAL A 363 -25.30 17.19 12.98
CA VAL A 363 -24.87 16.81 11.62
C VAL A 363 -23.98 15.57 11.69
N PRO A 364 -24.40 14.42 11.10
CA PRO A 364 -23.59 13.21 11.09
C PRO A 364 -22.21 13.46 10.48
N ILE A 365 -21.16 12.88 11.07
CA ILE A 365 -19.77 13.15 10.65
C ILE A 365 -19.53 12.85 9.16
N LYS A 366 -20.22 11.85 8.63
CA LYS A 366 -20.14 11.42 7.24
C LYS A 366 -20.70 12.49 6.31
N GLU A 367 -21.85 13.06 6.66
CA GLU A 367 -22.50 14.12 5.90
C GLU A 367 -21.66 15.41 5.94
N TRP A 368 -21.22 15.80 7.13
CA TRP A 368 -20.35 16.96 7.32
C TRP A 368 -19.08 16.86 6.47
N LYS A 369 -18.41 15.70 6.45
CA LYS A 369 -17.23 15.47 5.59
C LYS A 369 -17.55 15.59 4.10
N SER A 370 -18.70 15.08 3.66
CA SER A 370 -19.11 15.18 2.26
C SER A 370 -19.31 16.63 1.83
N ARG A 371 -20.02 17.41 2.66
CA ARG A 371 -20.21 18.85 2.41
C ARG A 371 -18.89 19.62 2.49
N ASN A 372 -18.01 19.27 3.45
CA ASN A 372 -16.69 19.88 3.61
C ASN A 372 -15.81 19.68 2.36
N ILE A 373 -15.88 18.50 1.73
CA ILE A 373 -15.20 18.22 0.48
C ILE A 373 -15.79 19.09 -0.66
N ALA A 374 -17.11 19.19 -0.75
CA ALA A 374 -17.74 20.01 -1.80
C ALA A 374 -17.34 21.50 -1.69
N VAL A 375 -17.33 22.05 -0.47
CA VAL A 375 -17.04 23.47 -0.21
C VAL A 375 -15.54 23.78 -0.33
N ASN A 376 -14.66 22.96 0.27
CA ASN A 376 -13.24 23.29 0.39
C ASN A 376 -12.33 22.61 -0.63
N VAL A 377 -12.83 21.62 -1.38
CA VAL A 377 -12.06 20.93 -2.44
C VAL A 377 -12.47 21.44 -3.83
N GLY A 378 -13.18 22.56 -3.90
CA GLY A 378 -13.63 23.23 -5.13
C GLY A 378 -12.49 23.75 -5.99
N LYS A 379 -11.86 22.87 -6.77
CA LYS A 379 -11.57 23.01 -8.22
C LYS A 379 -11.46 21.59 -8.81
N PRO A 380 -11.99 21.32 -10.02
CA PRO A 380 -11.73 20.08 -10.77
C PRO A 380 -10.23 19.75 -10.85
N ALA A 381 -9.37 20.78 -10.86
CA ALA A 381 -7.92 20.69 -10.83
C ALA A 381 -7.35 20.01 -9.57
N LYS A 382 -7.78 20.38 -8.35
CA LYS A 382 -7.28 19.73 -7.11
C LYS A 382 -7.75 18.28 -6.99
N ARG A 383 -8.95 17.97 -7.51
CA ARG A 383 -9.46 16.59 -7.60
C ARG A 383 -8.77 15.78 -8.71
N ARG A 384 -8.38 16.40 -9.83
CA ARG A 384 -7.48 15.80 -10.84
C ARG A 384 -6.11 15.53 -10.23
N LEU A 385 -5.55 16.49 -9.50
CA LEU A 385 -4.23 16.39 -8.85
C LEU A 385 -4.20 15.28 -7.77
N ALA A 386 -5.23 15.14 -6.94
CA ALA A 386 -5.32 14.04 -5.98
C ALA A 386 -5.47 12.66 -6.66
N ASN A 387 -6.20 12.59 -7.78
CA ASN A 387 -6.29 11.38 -8.59
C ASN A 387 -4.99 11.09 -9.37
N GLN A 388 -4.25 12.13 -9.78
CA GLN A 388 -2.92 12.04 -10.38
C GLN A 388 -1.92 11.56 -9.33
N ARG A 389 -1.88 12.13 -8.12
CA ARG A 389 -1.04 11.67 -6.99
C ARG A 389 -1.27 10.19 -6.65
N LEU A 390 -2.52 9.70 -6.70
CA LEU A 390 -2.81 8.27 -6.50
C LEU A 390 -2.40 7.39 -7.70
N ARG A 391 -2.33 7.95 -8.91
CA ARG A 391 -1.77 7.28 -10.12
C ARG A 391 -0.24 7.26 -10.06
N VAL A 392 0.36 8.36 -9.60
CA VAL A 392 1.79 8.56 -9.31
C VAL A 392 2.26 7.50 -8.33
N THR A 393 1.62 7.29 -7.17
CA THR A 393 2.03 6.23 -6.21
C THR A 393 1.97 4.80 -6.76
N ILE A 394 1.24 4.56 -7.85
CA ILE A 394 1.16 3.25 -8.52
C ILE A 394 2.20 3.15 -9.66
N LEU A 395 2.58 4.27 -10.26
CA LEU A 395 3.51 4.37 -11.40
C LEU A 395 4.97 4.65 -10.98
N SER A 396 5.20 5.25 -9.80
CA SER A 396 6.51 5.55 -9.20
C SER A 396 7.10 4.37 -8.41
N LYS A 397 6.36 3.27 -8.27
CA LYS A 397 6.98 2.00 -7.90
C LYS A 397 7.79 1.55 -9.11
N GLY A 398 9.11 1.66 -9.03
CA GLY A 398 10.04 1.20 -10.06
C GLY A 398 9.73 -0.23 -10.53
N PRO A 399 10.25 -0.64 -11.70
CA PRO A 399 10.03 -1.99 -12.21
C PRO A 399 10.35 -2.99 -11.08
N PRO A 400 9.41 -3.87 -10.71
CA PRO A 400 9.64 -4.79 -9.60
C PRO A 400 10.87 -5.64 -9.92
N LYS A 401 11.77 -5.79 -8.94
CA LYS A 401 13.09 -6.43 -9.09
C LYS A 401 13.01 -7.73 -9.90
N VAL A 402 13.42 -7.68 -11.16
CA VAL A 402 13.69 -8.82 -12.04
C VAL A 402 15.20 -8.87 -12.30
N PRO A 403 15.82 -10.05 -12.49
CA PRO A 403 17.24 -10.14 -12.81
C PRO A 403 17.59 -9.23 -14.00
N VAL A 404 18.54 -8.33 -13.78
CA VAL A 404 19.00 -7.37 -14.80
C VAL A 404 19.54 -8.15 -16.00
N GLY A 405 19.17 -7.74 -17.21
CA GLY A 405 19.65 -8.36 -18.46
C GLY A 405 18.85 -9.57 -18.96
N ALA A 406 18.09 -10.28 -18.11
CA ALA A 406 17.36 -11.50 -18.51
C ALA A 406 16.01 -11.24 -19.22
N PHE A 407 15.44 -10.05 -19.04
CA PHE A 407 14.12 -9.69 -19.56
C PHE A 407 14.11 -8.32 -20.23
N ASP A 408 13.37 -8.20 -21.33
CA ASP A 408 12.93 -6.92 -21.86
C ASP A 408 11.71 -6.44 -21.07
N VAL A 409 11.78 -5.24 -20.51
CA VAL A 409 10.67 -4.62 -19.77
C VAL A 409 9.90 -3.72 -20.72
N PHE A 410 8.58 -3.89 -20.79
CA PHE A 410 7.71 -3.07 -21.63
C PHE A 410 6.39 -2.75 -20.93
N ARG A 411 5.57 -1.90 -21.55
CA ARG A 411 4.26 -1.51 -21.02
C ARG A 411 3.15 -2.25 -21.76
N TRP A 412 2.27 -2.89 -21.00
CA TRP A 412 1.15 -3.67 -21.50
C TRP A 412 -0.19 -2.96 -21.23
N PRO A 413 -1.01 -2.69 -22.26
CA PRO A 413 -2.35 -2.12 -22.07
C PRO A 413 -3.30 -3.15 -21.46
N GLN A 414 -3.82 -2.86 -20.26
CA GLN A 414 -4.81 -3.68 -19.56
C GLN A 414 -6.00 -2.83 -19.12
N ILE A 415 -7.22 -3.33 -19.32
CA ILE A 415 -8.41 -2.74 -18.74
C ILE A 415 -8.57 -3.25 -17.32
N HIS A 416 -8.50 -2.33 -16.36
CA HIS A 416 -8.75 -2.63 -14.96
C HIS A 416 -10.16 -2.17 -14.55
N PRO A 417 -10.93 -3.00 -13.83
CA PRO A 417 -12.14 -2.53 -13.18
C PRO A 417 -11.74 -1.59 -12.05
N ARG A 418 -12.11 -0.32 -12.16
CA ARG A 418 -11.94 0.63 -11.05
C ARG A 418 -12.91 0.24 -9.94
N ARG A 419 -12.42 -0.36 -8.86
CA ARG A 419 -13.23 -0.55 -7.64
C ARG A 419 -13.42 0.81 -6.99
N TRP A 420 -14.62 1.37 -7.17
CA TRP A 420 -15.11 2.48 -6.37
C TRP A 420 -16.24 1.95 -5.49
N GLN A 421 -16.12 2.13 -4.17
CA GLN A 421 -17.25 2.01 -3.24
C GLN A 421 -17.91 3.38 -3.16
N LEU A 422 -18.84 3.66 -4.08
CA LEU A 422 -19.90 4.61 -3.82
C LEU A 422 -21.21 3.83 -3.71
N GLN A 423 -21.91 4.01 -2.58
CA GLN A 423 -23.33 3.70 -2.40
C GLN A 423 -23.81 2.31 -2.87
N GLY A 424 -23.25 1.19 -2.36
CA GLY A 424 -23.94 -0.12 -2.44
C GLY A 424 -24.23 -0.71 -3.84
N ARG A 425 -23.99 0.01 -4.93
CA ARG A 425 -24.14 -0.44 -6.32
C ARG A 425 -22.77 -0.54 -6.97
N LYS A 426 -22.40 -1.75 -7.36
CA LYS A 426 -21.11 -2.08 -7.99
C LYS A 426 -21.07 -1.55 -9.44
N CYS A 427 -20.87 -0.26 -9.66
CA CYS A 427 -20.60 0.23 -11.01
C CYS A 427 -19.10 0.17 -11.31
N LYS A 428 -18.68 -0.83 -12.08
CA LYS A 428 -17.29 -1.00 -12.52
C LYS A 428 -17.02 -0.03 -13.68
N ARG A 429 -16.58 1.20 -13.39
CA ARG A 429 -16.02 2.05 -14.45
C ARG A 429 -14.68 1.42 -14.86
N LEU A 430 -14.61 0.86 -16.05
CA LEU A 430 -13.41 0.28 -16.62
C LEU A 430 -12.43 1.40 -16.99
N VAL A 431 -11.14 1.19 -16.74
CA VAL A 431 -10.08 2.15 -17.08
C VAL A 431 -8.94 1.41 -17.78
N LEU A 432 -8.48 1.95 -18.91
CA LEU A 432 -7.27 1.49 -19.58
C LEU A 432 -6.04 1.92 -18.75
N ARG A 433 -5.19 0.95 -18.38
CA ARG A 433 -3.94 1.18 -17.65
C ARG A 433 -2.79 0.52 -18.40
N LEU A 434 -1.62 1.18 -18.36
CA LEU A 434 -0.37 0.61 -18.82
C LEU A 434 0.35 -0.05 -17.63
N THR A 435 0.38 -1.38 -17.59
CA THR A 435 1.08 -2.14 -16.55
C THR A 435 2.43 -2.59 -17.06
N HIS A 436 3.45 -2.67 -16.18
CA HIS A 436 4.71 -3.32 -16.54
C HIS A 436 4.46 -4.78 -16.98
N ALA A 437 5.11 -5.17 -18.07
CA ALA A 437 5.21 -6.53 -18.55
C ALA A 437 6.67 -6.84 -18.89
N PHE A 438 6.99 -8.12 -18.93
CA PHE A 438 8.34 -8.63 -19.02
C PHE A 438 8.39 -9.65 -20.13
N ARG A 439 9.39 -9.63 -20.99
CA ARG A 439 9.62 -10.64 -22.01
C ARG A 439 10.97 -11.28 -21.77
N CYS A 440 11.03 -12.59 -21.61
CA CYS A 440 12.30 -13.29 -21.46
C CYS A 440 13.11 -13.17 -22.75
N LYS A 441 14.38 -12.75 -22.68
CA LYS A 441 15.25 -12.66 -23.87
C LYS A 441 15.58 -14.03 -24.48
N GLY A 442 15.67 -15.07 -23.65
CA GLY A 442 16.04 -16.41 -24.11
C GLY A 442 14.91 -17.17 -24.81
N CYS A 443 13.73 -17.28 -24.18
CA CYS A 443 12.61 -18.05 -24.75
C CYS A 443 11.49 -17.18 -25.36
N LEU A 444 11.59 -15.85 -25.27
CA LEU A 444 10.60 -14.89 -25.76
C LEU A 444 9.21 -14.95 -25.06
N CYS A 445 9.05 -15.72 -23.99
CA CYS A 445 7.82 -15.72 -23.19
C CYS A 445 7.56 -14.34 -22.59
N SER A 446 6.32 -13.85 -22.69
CA SER A 446 5.89 -12.62 -22.03
C SER A 446 5.18 -12.90 -20.70
N PHE A 447 5.27 -11.97 -19.75
CA PHE A 447 4.71 -12.06 -18.41
C PHE A 447 4.06 -10.73 -18.02
N GLY A 448 2.84 -10.76 -17.50
CA GLY A 448 2.13 -9.55 -17.06
C GLY A 448 2.48 -9.06 -15.65
N THR A 449 3.38 -9.77 -14.94
CA THR A 449 3.85 -9.40 -13.60
C THR A 449 5.31 -9.82 -13.42
N ALA A 450 6.08 -9.08 -12.61
CA ALA A 450 7.47 -9.43 -12.31
C ALA A 450 7.57 -10.76 -11.56
N LEU A 451 6.61 -11.08 -10.70
CA LEU A 451 6.61 -12.36 -9.99
C LEU A 451 6.55 -13.54 -10.97
N SER A 452 5.72 -13.43 -12.01
CA SER A 452 5.66 -14.44 -13.08
C SER A 452 6.95 -14.49 -13.88
N ALA A 453 7.59 -13.35 -14.14
CA ALA A 453 8.89 -13.28 -14.80
C ALA A 453 10.01 -13.92 -13.94
N ASN A 454 10.07 -13.63 -12.64
CA ASN A 454 11.08 -14.21 -11.73
C ASN A 454 10.95 -15.71 -11.54
N ARG A 455 9.73 -16.25 -11.64
CA ARG A 455 9.49 -17.70 -11.58
C ARG A 455 9.73 -18.40 -12.91
N HIS A 456 10.02 -17.64 -13.97
CA HIS A 456 10.27 -18.22 -15.27
C HIS A 456 11.68 -18.83 -15.32
N ASN A 457 11.74 -20.15 -15.49
CA ASN A 457 12.98 -20.85 -15.80
C ASN A 457 13.11 -21.01 -17.32
N CYS A 458 14.04 -20.29 -17.93
CA CYS A 458 14.20 -20.25 -19.38
C CYS A 458 14.84 -21.54 -19.90
N ARG A 459 14.10 -22.32 -20.70
CA ARG A 459 14.58 -23.56 -21.35
C ARG A 459 14.69 -23.46 -22.88
N GLY A 460 14.87 -22.25 -23.41
CA GLY A 460 14.86 -22.00 -24.86
C GLY A 460 13.45 -21.92 -25.46
N ALA A 461 13.37 -21.68 -26.76
CA ALA A 461 12.11 -21.51 -27.49
C ALA A 461 11.38 -22.85 -27.68
N ASP A 462 10.52 -23.21 -26.73
CA ASP A 462 9.67 -24.41 -26.77
C ASP A 462 8.33 -24.13 -27.50
N GLU A 463 7.64 -25.16 -27.98
CA GLU A 463 6.29 -25.09 -28.57
C GLU A 463 5.28 -24.41 -27.62
N ARG A 464 5.52 -24.50 -26.30
CA ARG A 464 4.78 -23.78 -25.26
C ARG A 464 4.83 -22.25 -25.42
N VAL A 465 5.90 -21.70 -26.00
CA VAL A 465 6.03 -20.27 -26.29
C VAL A 465 5.00 -19.87 -27.34
N ARG A 466 4.85 -20.65 -28.43
CA ARG A 466 3.87 -20.37 -29.49
C ARG A 466 2.43 -20.37 -28.96
N VAL A 467 2.09 -21.33 -28.11
CA VAL A 467 0.75 -21.39 -27.47
C VAL A 467 0.51 -20.18 -26.56
N THR A 468 1.51 -19.77 -25.78
CA THR A 468 1.41 -18.63 -24.87
C THR A 468 1.29 -17.30 -25.64
N THR A 469 2.09 -17.13 -26.69
CA THR A 469 2.03 -16.00 -27.62
C THR A 469 0.65 -15.89 -28.27
N LYS A 470 0.10 -16.99 -28.80
CA LYS A 470 -1.26 -17.03 -29.37
C LYS A 470 -2.32 -16.61 -28.33
N ARG A 471 -2.20 -17.08 -27.08
CA ARG A 471 -3.12 -16.70 -25.98
C ARG A 471 -3.03 -15.20 -25.66
N HIS A 472 -1.83 -14.65 -25.64
CA HIS A 472 -1.58 -13.24 -25.36
C HIS A 472 -2.11 -12.32 -26.47
N LEU A 473 -1.90 -12.67 -27.74
CA LEU A 473 -2.49 -11.95 -28.88
C LEU A 473 -4.02 -11.96 -28.84
N ARG A 474 -4.64 -13.11 -28.52
CA ARG A 474 -6.10 -13.20 -28.33
C ARG A 474 -6.59 -12.28 -27.22
N ARG A 475 -5.90 -12.26 -26.07
CA ARG A 475 -6.25 -11.36 -24.96
C ARG A 475 -6.11 -9.90 -25.37
N LEU A 476 -5.03 -9.54 -26.03
CA LEU A 476 -4.79 -8.17 -26.48
C LEU A 476 -5.90 -7.67 -27.42
N LYS A 477 -6.35 -8.51 -28.37
CA LYS A 477 -7.49 -8.21 -29.26
C LYS A 477 -8.81 -8.00 -28.49
N ILE A 478 -9.03 -8.72 -27.39
CA ILE A 478 -10.21 -8.51 -26.52
C ILE A 478 -10.10 -7.18 -25.79
N GLU A 479 -8.92 -6.85 -25.25
CA GLU A 479 -8.67 -5.59 -24.55
C GLU A 479 -8.78 -4.38 -25.49
N GLU A 480 -8.31 -4.47 -26.73
CA GLU A 480 -8.46 -3.42 -27.76
C GLU A 480 -9.94 -3.09 -28.01
N ARG A 481 -10.75 -4.11 -28.32
CA ARG A 481 -12.20 -3.95 -28.56
C ARG A 481 -12.95 -3.39 -27.36
N ARG A 482 -12.54 -3.77 -26.15
CA ARG A 482 -13.17 -3.30 -24.91
C ARG A 482 -12.76 -1.87 -24.59
N SER A 483 -11.50 -1.51 -24.83
CA SER A 483 -10.97 -0.19 -24.49
C SER A 483 -11.42 0.88 -25.47
N ALA A 484 -11.62 0.55 -26.75
CA ALA A 484 -12.20 1.46 -27.74
C ALA A 484 -13.58 2.03 -27.32
N LYS A 485 -14.30 1.35 -26.40
CA LYS A 485 -15.58 1.81 -25.85
C LYS A 485 -15.44 2.68 -24.59
N LEU A 486 -14.22 2.96 -24.14
CA LEU A 486 -13.95 3.70 -22.90
C LEU A 486 -13.44 5.10 -23.22
N SER A 487 -13.89 6.09 -22.46
CA SER A 487 -13.27 7.42 -22.46
C SER A 487 -11.90 7.35 -21.75
N HIS A 488 -10.85 7.10 -22.54
CA HIS A 488 -9.46 7.01 -22.07
C HIS A 488 -8.58 8.19 -22.50
N GLY A 489 -9.07 9.08 -23.37
CA GLY A 489 -8.33 10.28 -23.80
C GLY A 489 -7.25 10.02 -24.85
N PHE A 490 -7.33 8.91 -25.58
CA PHE A 490 -6.51 8.66 -26.77
C PHE A 490 -7.40 8.85 -28.01
N THR A 491 -6.84 9.37 -29.10
CA THR A 491 -7.51 9.35 -30.40
C THR A 491 -7.65 7.90 -30.90
N SER A 492 -8.55 7.66 -31.85
CA SER A 492 -8.73 6.32 -32.43
C SER A 492 -7.45 5.81 -33.11
N ALA A 493 -6.67 6.71 -33.72
CA ALA A 493 -5.39 6.38 -34.35
C ALA A 493 -4.31 5.99 -33.31
N GLU A 494 -4.16 6.79 -32.25
CA GLU A 494 -3.23 6.51 -31.14
C GLU A 494 -3.56 5.19 -30.44
N HIS A 495 -4.86 4.96 -30.20
CA HIS A 495 -5.35 3.71 -29.61
C HIS A 495 -4.99 2.51 -30.49
N ALA A 496 -5.27 2.57 -31.80
CA ALA A 496 -4.92 1.52 -32.74
C ALA A 496 -3.40 1.28 -32.81
N LYS A 497 -2.60 2.35 -32.83
CA LYS A 497 -1.14 2.29 -32.88
C LYS A 497 -0.56 1.65 -31.61
N LEU A 498 -1.05 2.02 -30.42
CA LEU A 498 -0.68 1.40 -29.13
C LEU A 498 -0.92 -0.12 -29.14
N PHE A 499 -2.07 -0.58 -29.61
CA PHE A 499 -2.40 -2.00 -29.66
C PHE A 499 -1.65 -2.74 -30.79
N SER A 500 -1.35 -2.08 -31.91
CA SER A 500 -0.48 -2.63 -32.96
C SER A 500 0.91 -2.91 -32.43
N ILE A 501 1.49 -1.94 -31.74
CA ILE A 501 2.80 -2.07 -31.12
C ILE A 501 2.84 -3.21 -30.11
N ALA A 502 1.84 -3.31 -29.23
CA ALA A 502 1.76 -4.41 -28.29
C ALA A 502 1.67 -5.77 -28.99
N ARG A 503 0.98 -5.88 -30.15
CA ARG A 503 0.93 -7.11 -30.96
C ARG A 503 2.29 -7.47 -31.53
N GLU A 504 2.98 -6.51 -32.15
CA GLU A 504 4.30 -6.73 -32.76
C GLU A 504 5.34 -7.16 -31.71
N PHE A 505 5.27 -6.58 -30.51
CA PHE A 505 6.15 -6.96 -29.41
C PHE A 505 5.90 -8.40 -28.93
N ILE A 506 4.66 -8.87 -28.96
CA ILE A 506 4.32 -10.26 -28.60
C ILE A 506 4.74 -11.24 -29.71
N SER A 507 4.59 -10.85 -30.99
CA SER A 507 4.76 -11.76 -32.12
C SER A 507 6.21 -12.05 -32.51
N GLY A 508 7.19 -11.40 -31.89
CA GLY A 508 8.60 -11.81 -32.03
C GLY A 508 9.60 -10.70 -32.28
N GLY A 509 9.20 -9.52 -32.79
CA GLY A 509 10.14 -8.47 -33.24
C GLY A 509 10.63 -7.48 -32.17
N GLY A 510 10.50 -7.81 -30.88
CA GLY A 510 10.38 -6.82 -29.80
C GLY A 510 11.63 -6.01 -29.48
N ALA A 511 12.84 -6.60 -29.53
CA ALA A 511 14.06 -5.86 -29.22
C ALA A 511 14.38 -4.79 -30.29
N ALA A 512 14.31 -5.18 -31.57
CA ALA A 512 14.57 -4.27 -32.70
C ALA A 512 13.54 -3.14 -32.83
N LYS A 513 12.32 -3.33 -32.29
CA LYS A 513 11.23 -2.38 -32.39
C LYS A 513 10.91 -1.64 -31.09
N LEU A 514 11.62 -1.90 -30.00
CA LEU A 514 11.51 -1.12 -28.75
C LEU A 514 11.73 0.39 -29.00
N PRO A 515 12.66 0.81 -29.88
CA PRO A 515 12.78 2.21 -30.28
C PRO A 515 11.52 2.74 -30.96
N ALA A 516 10.81 1.96 -31.78
CA ALA A 516 9.53 2.36 -32.39
C ALA A 516 8.38 2.49 -31.36
N ILE A 517 8.45 1.76 -30.23
CA ILE A 517 7.51 1.90 -29.11
C ILE A 517 7.80 3.18 -28.34
N ILE A 518 9.08 3.41 -28.04
CA ILE A 518 9.55 4.63 -27.39
C ILE A 518 9.17 5.80 -28.30
N ASN A 519 9.57 5.78 -29.56
CA ASN A 519 9.21 6.75 -30.59
C ASN A 519 7.70 6.90 -30.74
N LEU A 520 6.86 5.86 -30.61
CA LEU A 520 5.40 6.07 -30.57
C LEU A 520 4.97 6.89 -29.35
N PHE A 521 5.45 6.56 -28.16
CA PHE A 521 5.12 7.33 -26.96
C PHE A 521 5.70 8.76 -27.05
N CYS A 522 6.81 8.91 -27.74
CA CYS A 522 7.49 10.17 -28.01
C CYS A 522 6.84 10.95 -29.16
N GLU A 523 6.22 10.29 -30.15
CA GLU A 523 5.47 10.81 -31.31
C GLU A 523 4.04 11.20 -30.90
N MET A 524 3.42 10.39 -30.04
CA MET A 524 2.22 10.78 -29.28
C MET A 524 2.53 11.94 -28.32
N GLY A 525 3.81 12.15 -28.02
CA GLY A 525 4.34 13.37 -27.40
C GLY A 525 4.88 14.40 -28.40
N ALA A 526 5.04 14.10 -29.69
CA ALA A 526 5.82 14.92 -30.63
C ALA A 526 4.94 16.02 -31.23
N HIS A 527 4.51 16.90 -30.34
CA HIS A 527 4.83 18.30 -30.40
C HIS A 527 4.97 18.74 -28.94
N VAL A 528 5.99 18.25 -28.21
CA VAL A 528 6.31 18.84 -26.92
C VAL A 528 6.96 20.17 -27.24
N MET A 529 6.13 21.18 -27.47
CA MET A 529 6.56 22.56 -27.42
C MET A 529 7.17 22.77 -26.04
N VAL A 530 8.49 22.94 -25.98
CA VAL A 530 9.14 23.43 -24.78
C VAL A 530 8.77 24.91 -24.68
N PRO A 531 7.91 25.32 -23.71
CA PRO A 531 7.62 26.73 -23.53
C PRO A 531 8.93 27.44 -23.19
N ASP A 532 9.17 28.64 -23.70
CA ASP A 532 10.37 29.43 -23.42
C ASP A 532 11.69 28.66 -23.63
N PRO A 533 11.97 28.17 -24.85
CA PRO A 533 13.14 27.32 -25.13
C PRO A 533 14.48 28.00 -24.81
N ALA A 534 14.55 29.33 -24.77
CA ALA A 534 15.73 30.09 -24.34
C ALA A 534 16.20 29.76 -22.91
N ARG A 535 15.35 29.13 -22.09
CA ARG A 535 15.65 28.71 -20.72
C ARG A 535 16.18 27.28 -20.59
N ALA A 536 16.34 26.57 -21.71
CA ALA A 536 16.94 25.25 -21.73
C ALA A 536 17.94 25.14 -22.88
N THR A 537 19.17 24.73 -22.58
CA THR A 537 20.18 24.45 -23.60
C THR A 537 20.55 22.97 -23.53
N ALA A 538 20.62 22.30 -24.68
CA ALA A 538 21.00 20.90 -24.76
C ALA A 538 22.24 20.69 -25.63
N VAL A 539 23.06 19.71 -25.26
CA VAL A 539 24.24 19.28 -26.02
C VAL A 539 24.34 17.75 -25.95
N ALA A 540 24.60 17.09 -27.07
CA ALA A 540 24.86 15.66 -27.09
C ALA A 540 26.37 15.40 -27.03
N PHE A 541 26.78 14.49 -26.16
CA PHE A 541 28.14 13.96 -26.12
C PHE A 541 28.13 12.48 -26.46
N GLU A 542 29.20 12.01 -27.08
CA GLU A 542 29.43 10.59 -27.30
C GLU A 542 30.54 10.08 -26.38
N PHE A 543 30.26 8.98 -25.70
CA PHE A 543 31.19 8.32 -24.78
C PHE A 543 31.42 6.88 -25.23
N THR A 544 32.62 6.37 -24.98
CA THR A 544 32.89 4.94 -25.12
C THR A 544 32.56 4.24 -23.81
N CYS A 545 31.40 3.59 -23.72
CA CYS A 545 31.01 2.83 -22.54
C CYS A 545 31.13 1.33 -22.83
N GLN A 546 31.97 0.62 -22.08
CA GLN A 546 32.20 -0.83 -22.26
C GLN A 546 32.60 -1.23 -23.69
N GLY A 547 33.36 -0.37 -24.39
CA GLY A 547 33.83 -0.62 -25.75
C GLY A 547 32.81 -0.32 -26.87
N ALA A 548 31.66 0.27 -26.54
CA ALA A 548 30.67 0.73 -27.52
C ALA A 548 30.37 2.23 -27.39
N PRO A 549 30.12 2.95 -28.49
CA PRO A 549 29.72 4.35 -28.44
C PRO A 549 28.32 4.49 -27.84
N SER A 550 28.16 5.43 -26.92
CA SER A 550 26.92 5.77 -26.23
C SER A 550 26.73 7.27 -26.25
N LYS A 551 25.63 7.74 -26.86
CA LYS A 551 25.26 9.16 -26.86
C LYS A 551 24.47 9.53 -25.62
N VAL A 552 24.85 10.64 -24.99
CA VAL A 552 24.19 11.20 -23.83
C VAL A 552 23.88 12.67 -24.10
N LEU A 553 22.61 13.04 -23.98
CA LEU A 553 22.12 14.41 -24.08
C LEU A 553 22.21 15.10 -22.72
N PHE A 554 23.05 16.11 -22.60
CA PHE A 554 23.13 16.96 -21.41
C PHE A 554 22.28 18.20 -21.64
N VAL A 555 21.43 18.51 -20.68
CA VAL A 555 20.53 19.65 -20.73
C VAL A 555 20.78 20.52 -19.52
N SER A 556 21.06 21.79 -19.76
CA SER A 556 21.07 22.83 -18.73
C SER A 556 19.70 23.50 -18.75
N LEU A 557 19.04 23.60 -17.60
CA LEU A 557 17.70 24.18 -17.44
C LEU A 557 17.70 25.31 -16.42
N TYR A 558 17.01 26.40 -16.75
CA TYR A 558 16.77 27.52 -15.85
C TYR A 558 15.27 27.82 -15.67
N GLY A 559 14.70 27.33 -14.57
CA GLY A 559 13.27 27.44 -14.25
C GLY A 559 12.81 28.88 -13.97
N HIS A 560 11.50 29.11 -14.06
CA HIS A 560 10.90 30.42 -13.81
C HIS A 560 10.88 30.75 -12.30
N ALA A 561 11.83 31.56 -11.83
CA ALA A 561 11.94 31.94 -10.42
C ALA A 561 10.67 32.61 -9.84
N TRP A 562 9.92 33.35 -10.66
CA TRP A 562 8.73 34.09 -10.23
C TRP A 562 7.43 33.28 -10.29
N ASP A 563 7.42 32.13 -10.95
CA ASP A 563 6.22 31.32 -11.12
C ASP A 563 6.55 29.83 -11.04
N LYS A 564 6.25 29.24 -9.87
CA LYS A 564 6.45 27.82 -9.59
C LYS A 564 5.71 26.90 -10.58
N GLN A 565 4.53 27.31 -11.04
CA GLN A 565 3.71 26.51 -11.94
C GLN A 565 4.33 26.51 -13.35
N LEU A 566 4.75 27.66 -13.86
CA LEU A 566 5.48 27.77 -15.12
C LEU A 566 6.83 27.04 -15.06
N ALA A 567 7.58 27.18 -13.97
CA ALA A 567 8.82 26.44 -13.76
C ALA A 567 8.60 24.92 -13.81
N THR A 568 7.53 24.43 -13.18
CA THR A 568 7.16 23.01 -13.21
C THR A 568 6.75 22.55 -14.61
N ASP A 569 5.96 23.36 -15.32
CA ASP A 569 5.49 23.06 -16.68
C ASP A 569 6.67 23.03 -17.67
N HIS A 570 7.58 24.00 -17.57
CA HIS A 570 8.80 24.10 -18.36
C HIS A 570 9.73 22.89 -18.11
N ALA A 571 10.06 22.60 -16.85
CA ALA A 571 10.88 21.45 -16.48
C ALA A 571 10.29 20.12 -16.97
N PHE A 572 8.96 19.97 -16.89
CA PHE A 572 8.28 18.80 -17.41
C PHE A 572 8.36 18.69 -18.94
N ALA A 573 8.17 19.81 -19.65
CA ALA A 573 8.25 19.85 -21.11
C ALA A 573 9.68 19.52 -21.59
N VAL A 574 10.71 20.09 -20.97
CA VAL A 574 12.11 19.79 -21.29
C VAL A 574 12.43 18.32 -21.10
N ALA A 575 12.10 17.74 -19.93
CA ALA A 575 12.34 16.32 -19.68
C ALA A 575 11.55 15.40 -20.62
N SER A 576 10.33 15.80 -21.01
CA SER A 576 9.54 15.08 -22.00
C SER A 576 10.18 15.13 -23.40
N ALA A 577 10.71 16.29 -23.80
CA ALA A 577 11.47 16.44 -25.04
C ALA A 577 12.76 15.62 -25.03
N CYS A 578 13.52 15.62 -23.94
CA CYS A 578 14.72 14.79 -23.80
C CYS A 578 14.40 13.29 -23.91
N THR A 579 13.30 12.87 -23.29
CA THR A 579 12.80 11.49 -23.40
C THR A 579 12.42 11.14 -24.84
N ALA A 580 11.95 12.13 -25.62
CA ALA A 580 11.63 11.96 -27.02
C ALA A 580 12.83 11.72 -27.93
N CYS A 581 14.04 12.12 -27.52
CA CYS A 581 15.27 11.92 -28.31
C CYS A 581 15.74 10.46 -28.36
N ALA A 582 15.14 9.54 -27.59
CA ALA A 582 15.51 8.12 -27.53
C ALA A 582 17.00 7.83 -27.22
N THR A 583 17.73 8.81 -26.67
CA THR A 583 19.10 8.69 -26.15
C THR A 583 19.10 8.75 -24.63
N ASN A 584 20.20 8.32 -24.00
CA ASN A 584 20.43 8.65 -22.60
C ASN A 584 20.47 10.18 -22.47
N TRP A 585 19.96 10.71 -21.36
CA TRP A 585 19.96 12.14 -21.12
C TRP A 585 20.07 12.48 -19.63
N LEU A 586 20.59 13.66 -19.36
CA LEU A 586 20.75 14.26 -18.05
C LEU A 586 20.33 15.72 -18.15
N ALA A 587 19.41 16.18 -17.30
CA ALA A 587 19.01 17.57 -17.16
C ALA A 587 19.46 18.09 -15.79
N LEU A 588 20.23 19.17 -15.79
CA LEU A 588 20.84 19.80 -14.62
C LEU A 588 20.47 21.28 -14.60
N GLY A 589 20.39 21.87 -13.41
CA GLY A 589 20.28 23.32 -13.26
C GLY A 589 19.37 23.74 -12.11
N ASP A 590 19.06 25.03 -12.09
CA ASP A 590 18.11 25.63 -11.15
C ASP A 590 16.69 25.45 -11.70
N PHE A 591 15.98 24.44 -11.19
CA PHE A 591 14.62 24.15 -11.63
C PHE A 591 13.59 25.13 -11.06
N ASN A 592 13.95 25.95 -10.05
CA ASN A 592 13.02 26.81 -9.29
C ASN A 592 11.78 26.09 -8.74
N VAL A 593 11.85 24.76 -8.65
CA VAL A 593 10.80 23.84 -8.21
C VAL A 593 11.45 22.78 -7.34
N GLU A 594 10.79 22.37 -6.27
CA GLU A 594 11.31 21.30 -5.41
C GLU A 594 11.19 19.95 -6.11
N GLU A 595 12.18 19.09 -5.88
CA GLU A 595 12.28 17.77 -6.49
C GLU A 595 10.99 16.94 -6.34
N GLU A 596 10.36 16.95 -5.16
CA GLU A 596 9.11 16.23 -4.92
C GLU A 596 7.98 16.64 -5.87
N GLU A 597 7.88 17.93 -6.20
CA GLU A 597 6.83 18.44 -7.07
C GLU A 597 7.10 18.07 -8.52
N MET A 598 8.33 18.22 -8.98
CA MET A 598 8.76 17.77 -10.30
C MET A 598 8.60 16.25 -10.47
N ALA A 599 8.94 15.47 -9.43
CA ALA A 599 8.75 14.03 -9.40
C ALA A 599 7.29 13.63 -9.56
N THR A 600 6.33 14.38 -9.00
CA THR A 600 4.91 14.08 -9.18
C THR A 600 4.42 14.26 -10.61
N ARG A 601 5.06 15.12 -11.39
CA ARG A 601 4.71 15.41 -12.78
C ARG A 601 5.36 14.44 -13.74
N LEU A 602 6.63 14.15 -13.51
CA LEU A 602 7.40 13.35 -14.44
C LEU A 602 7.03 11.88 -14.43
N VAL A 603 6.40 11.33 -13.39
CA VAL A 603 6.13 9.88 -13.23
C VAL A 603 5.87 9.09 -14.52
N GLY A 604 6.96 8.57 -15.08
CA GLY A 604 7.10 7.80 -16.30
C GLY A 604 8.29 6.87 -16.16
N ALA A 605 8.34 5.80 -16.96
CA ALA A 605 9.30 4.71 -16.79
C ALA A 605 10.75 5.06 -17.20
N GLN A 606 11.04 6.30 -17.60
CA GLN A 606 12.22 6.63 -18.41
C GLN A 606 13.15 7.67 -17.77
N HIS A 607 12.78 8.27 -16.64
CA HIS A 607 13.65 9.19 -15.91
C HIS A 607 13.61 8.96 -14.40
N ARG A 608 14.65 9.41 -13.73
CA ARG A 608 14.84 9.38 -12.28
C ARG A 608 15.39 10.72 -11.80
N SER A 609 15.22 10.97 -10.52
CA SER A 609 16.03 12.00 -9.85
C SER A 609 17.46 11.48 -9.69
N LEU A 610 18.43 12.35 -9.91
CA LEU A 610 19.84 12.07 -9.68
C LEU A 610 20.21 12.12 -8.19
N ASP A 611 19.37 12.74 -7.35
CA ASP A 611 19.51 12.75 -5.89
C ASP A 611 19.06 11.44 -5.22
N GLU A 612 18.20 10.66 -5.89
CA GLU A 612 17.58 9.44 -5.37
C GLU A 612 18.58 8.45 -4.71
N PRO A 613 19.77 8.17 -5.27
CA PRO A 613 20.73 7.25 -4.67
C PRO A 613 21.21 7.66 -3.28
N PHE A 614 21.21 8.95 -2.96
CA PHE A 614 21.81 9.53 -1.76
C PHE A 614 20.79 9.82 -0.65
N LEU A 615 19.49 9.78 -0.97
CA LEU A 615 18.41 10.02 0.00
C LEU A 615 18.35 8.97 1.13
N CYS A 616 19.01 7.82 0.97
CA CYS A 616 19.10 6.80 2.02
C CYS A 616 20.05 7.18 3.16
N GLU A 617 20.98 8.10 2.92
CA GLU A 617 21.98 8.57 3.90
C GLU A 617 21.44 9.69 4.80
N GLY A 618 20.37 10.36 4.35
CA GLY A 618 19.71 11.44 5.08
C GLY A 618 19.05 12.46 4.16
N PRO A 619 18.40 13.50 4.73
CA PRO A 619 17.93 14.63 3.94
C PRO A 619 19.13 15.38 3.34
N LEU A 620 19.09 15.63 2.04
CA LEU A 620 20.11 16.40 1.34
C LEU A 620 20.06 17.88 1.73
N PRO A 621 21.21 18.59 1.74
CA PRO A 621 21.26 19.99 2.10
C PRO A 621 20.45 20.84 1.13
N PRO A 622 19.85 21.95 1.61
CA PRO A 622 19.21 22.91 0.73
C PRO A 622 20.24 23.57 -0.17
N THR A 623 19.81 23.99 -1.36
CA THR A 623 20.69 24.64 -2.33
C THR A 623 20.47 26.13 -2.40
N SER A 624 19.26 26.61 -2.08
CA SER A 624 18.96 28.04 -1.96
C SER A 624 19.12 28.55 -0.52
N ALA A 625 19.42 29.84 -0.38
CA ALA A 625 19.40 30.54 0.91
C ALA A 625 18.06 30.44 1.66
N GLY A 626 16.95 30.25 0.92
CA GLY A 626 15.60 30.03 1.48
C GLY A 626 15.37 28.64 2.09
N GLY A 627 16.40 27.77 2.16
CA GLY A 627 16.28 26.44 2.74
C GLY A 627 15.59 25.42 1.83
N ARG A 628 15.39 25.75 0.55
CA ARG A 628 14.86 24.82 -0.45
C ARG A 628 15.99 24.22 -1.29
N ARG A 629 15.81 22.97 -1.72
CA ARG A 629 16.66 22.31 -2.71
C ARG A 629 16.01 22.45 -4.09
N ILE A 630 16.50 23.41 -4.86
CA ILE A 630 15.99 23.78 -6.20
C ILE A 630 17.03 23.53 -7.30
N ASP A 631 18.29 23.36 -6.91
CA ASP A 631 19.37 22.89 -7.77
C ASP A 631 19.49 21.38 -7.55
N PHE A 632 19.13 20.61 -8.57
CA PHE A 632 19.28 19.16 -8.57
C PHE A 632 19.42 18.69 -10.02
N GLY A 633 19.30 17.38 -10.24
CA GLY A 633 19.41 16.78 -11.54
C GLY A 633 18.35 15.72 -11.80
N TRP A 634 17.94 15.60 -13.06
CA TRP A 634 17.07 14.55 -13.56
C TRP A 634 17.75 13.84 -14.70
N GLY A 635 17.47 12.55 -14.89
CA GLY A 635 18.14 11.83 -15.97
C GLY A 635 17.54 10.48 -16.27
N SER A 636 18.09 9.84 -17.29
CA SER A 636 17.72 8.48 -17.70
C SER A 636 17.96 7.45 -16.60
N TRP A 637 17.08 6.43 -16.51
CA TRP A 637 17.20 5.37 -15.49
C TRP A 637 18.51 4.60 -15.54
N SER A 638 19.06 4.43 -16.74
CA SER A 638 20.34 3.80 -17.06
C SER A 638 21.56 4.56 -16.54
N MET A 639 21.38 5.79 -16.06
CA MET A 639 22.45 6.70 -15.67
C MET A 639 22.32 7.12 -14.19
N PRO A 640 22.46 6.19 -13.22
CA PRO A 640 22.55 6.56 -11.81
C PRO A 640 23.75 7.47 -11.57
N ALA A 641 23.56 8.54 -10.79
CA ALA A 641 24.68 9.24 -10.19
C ALA A 641 25.34 8.32 -9.13
N ILE A 642 26.67 8.34 -9.08
CA ILE A 642 27.49 7.57 -8.13
C ILE A 642 28.08 8.45 -7.02
N GLU A 643 28.19 9.76 -7.27
CA GLU A 643 28.69 10.75 -6.32
C GLU A 643 27.83 12.02 -6.38
N LEU A 644 27.72 12.73 -5.24
CA LEU A 644 26.98 13.97 -5.11
C LEU A 644 27.82 15.07 -4.41
N PRO A 645 28.90 15.57 -5.03
CA PRO A 645 29.63 16.69 -4.48
C PRO A 645 28.78 17.97 -4.48
N SER A 646 29.06 18.85 -3.53
CA SER A 646 28.51 20.21 -3.49
C SER A 646 29.65 21.22 -3.37
N ALA A 647 29.54 22.33 -4.09
CA ALA A 647 30.49 23.44 -4.03
C ALA A 647 29.74 24.76 -3.80
N PRO A 648 30.42 25.82 -3.31
CA PRO A 648 29.86 27.17 -3.36
C PRO A 648 29.42 27.48 -4.80
N GLY A 649 28.14 27.82 -4.98
CA GLY A 649 27.59 28.12 -6.29
C GLY A 649 27.70 29.59 -6.65
N VAL A 650 26.99 29.97 -7.70
CA VAL A 650 26.85 31.37 -8.11
C VAL A 650 25.70 32.00 -7.32
N ALA A 651 25.91 33.23 -6.82
CA ALA A 651 24.96 33.97 -6.00
C ALA A 651 24.58 33.27 -4.68
N ASP A 652 23.30 33.16 -4.36
CA ASP A 652 22.77 32.62 -3.11
C ASP A 652 22.49 31.10 -3.18
N HIS A 653 23.08 30.43 -4.18
CA HIS A 653 22.89 29.01 -4.44
C HIS A 653 24.15 28.19 -4.13
N THR A 654 23.97 26.96 -3.64
CA THR A 654 25.01 25.92 -3.55
C THR A 654 24.97 25.10 -4.83
N ALA A 655 26.10 25.03 -5.55
CA ALA A 655 26.21 24.22 -6.75
C ALA A 655 26.17 22.74 -6.39
N VAL A 656 25.30 21.99 -7.08
CA VAL A 656 25.19 20.54 -6.96
C VAL A 656 25.86 19.89 -8.17
N MET A 657 26.73 18.94 -7.92
CA MET A 657 27.48 18.21 -8.93
C MET A 657 27.14 16.73 -8.83
N TYR A 658 27.14 16.03 -9.97
CA TYR A 658 26.84 14.61 -10.03
C TYR A 658 28.00 13.87 -10.70
N GLY A 659 28.54 12.85 -10.01
CA GLY A 659 29.51 11.92 -10.58
C GLY A 659 28.81 10.80 -11.33
N PHE A 660 29.35 10.41 -12.49
CA PHE A 660 28.86 9.31 -13.31
C PHE A 660 30.03 8.43 -13.75
N ASP A 661 29.80 7.11 -13.82
CA ASP A 661 30.74 6.17 -14.43
C ASP A 661 30.57 6.18 -15.95
N LEU A 662 31.22 7.15 -16.60
CA LEU A 662 31.28 7.29 -18.06
C LEU A 662 32.71 7.04 -18.53
N GLY A 663 32.88 6.29 -19.62
CA GLY A 663 34.19 6.05 -20.20
C GLY A 663 34.76 7.26 -20.95
N LEU A 664 35.80 7.05 -21.76
CA LEU A 664 36.45 8.11 -22.55
C LEU A 664 35.44 8.79 -23.49
N HIS A 665 35.30 10.12 -23.35
CA HIS A 665 34.50 10.93 -24.26
C HIS A 665 35.24 11.11 -25.58
N SER A 666 34.55 10.87 -26.70
CA SER A 666 35.12 10.96 -28.05
C SER A 666 34.82 12.28 -28.76
N GLY A 667 33.92 13.10 -28.21
CA GLY A 667 33.61 14.45 -28.72
C GLY A 667 32.25 14.97 -28.30
N CYS A 668 31.95 16.21 -28.70
CA CYS A 668 30.64 16.85 -28.55
C CYS A 668 29.97 17.05 -29.92
N LEU A 669 28.67 16.80 -29.98
CA LEU A 669 27.78 17.15 -31.08
C LEU A 669 26.67 18.02 -30.47
N GLY A 670 26.95 19.30 -30.32
CA GLY A 670 25.91 20.29 -30.02
C GLY A 670 25.18 20.68 -31.30
N PRO A 671 23.94 21.22 -31.23
CA PRO A 671 23.51 22.12 -32.29
C PRO A 671 24.61 23.18 -32.46
N PRO A 672 25.04 23.52 -33.70
CA PRO A 672 26.06 24.53 -33.88
C PRO A 672 25.56 25.77 -33.15
N ARG A 673 26.29 26.21 -32.12
CA ARG A 673 26.07 27.54 -31.59
C ARG A 673 26.34 28.44 -32.79
N VAL A 674 25.31 29.13 -33.27
CA VAL A 674 25.55 30.37 -34.01
C VAL A 674 26.49 31.14 -33.10
N ARG A 675 27.74 31.32 -33.52
CA ARG A 675 28.55 32.33 -32.86
C ARG A 675 27.73 33.60 -33.07
N CYS A 676 27.24 34.20 -31.99
CA CYS A 676 27.07 35.65 -31.99
C CYS A 676 28.49 36.23 -32.15
N GLY A 677 29.05 36.09 -33.36
CA GLY A 677 30.20 36.85 -33.78
C GLY A 677 29.68 38.23 -34.06
N ASP A 678 30.16 39.19 -33.28
CA ASP A 678 30.22 40.65 -33.49
C ASP A 678 28.99 41.41 -34.05
N LEU A 679 27.85 40.75 -34.25
CA LEU A 679 26.61 41.31 -34.79
C LEU A 679 25.64 41.51 -33.63
N LEU A 680 25.94 42.51 -32.79
CA LEU A 680 25.08 42.94 -31.69
C LEU A 680 23.78 43.63 -32.16
N GLU A 681 23.58 43.88 -33.46
CA GLU A 681 22.44 44.72 -33.93
C GLU A 681 21.70 44.27 -35.19
N ALA A 682 22.00 43.13 -35.81
CA ALA A 682 21.26 42.70 -37.01
C ALA A 682 20.17 41.65 -36.67
N GLU A 683 18.89 41.99 -36.94
CA GLU A 683 17.79 41.02 -36.88
C GLU A 683 18.06 39.83 -37.83
N VAL A 684 18.07 38.63 -37.28
CA VAL A 684 18.20 37.39 -38.06
C VAL A 684 16.86 37.12 -38.76
N SER A 685 16.85 37.06 -40.09
CA SER A 685 15.63 36.79 -40.84
C SER A 685 15.08 35.39 -40.56
N LYS A 686 13.76 35.23 -40.67
CA LYS A 686 13.07 33.95 -40.42
C LYS A 686 13.54 32.86 -41.39
N GLU A 687 13.88 33.23 -42.61
CA GLU A 687 14.40 32.32 -43.64
C GLU A 687 15.82 31.83 -43.29
N ALA A 688 16.69 32.73 -42.83
CA ALA A 688 18.03 32.36 -42.36
C ALA A 688 17.96 31.49 -41.10
N TRP A 689 16.99 31.76 -40.22
CA TRP A 689 16.71 30.91 -39.06
C TRP A 689 16.24 29.52 -39.48
N CYS A 690 15.32 29.40 -40.44
CA CYS A 690 14.80 28.11 -40.90
C CYS A 690 15.81 27.27 -41.70
N ALA A 691 16.68 27.89 -42.50
CA ALA A 691 17.69 27.19 -43.29
C ALA A 691 18.67 26.36 -42.44
N VAL A 692 18.99 26.83 -41.22
CA VAL A 692 19.86 26.11 -40.25
C VAL A 692 19.23 24.80 -39.77
N TRP A 693 17.91 24.65 -39.85
CA TRP A 693 17.19 23.45 -39.42
C TRP A 693 16.91 22.45 -40.55
N GLU A 694 17.03 22.84 -41.83
CA GLU A 694 16.64 21.99 -42.97
C GLU A 694 17.80 21.28 -43.69
N GLU A 695 19.07 21.63 -43.42
CA GLU A 695 20.23 21.03 -44.11
C GLU A 695 20.82 19.74 -43.47
N HIS A 696 20.17 19.11 -42.48
CA HIS A 696 20.67 17.86 -41.86
C HIS A 696 19.63 16.76 -41.64
#